data_AF-A0A5Q0LAW0-F1
#
_entry.id   AF-A0A5Q0LAW0-F1
#
_cell.length_a   1.000
_cell.length_b   1.000
_cell.length_c   1.000
_cell.angle_alpha   90.00
_cell.angle_beta   90.00
_cell.angle_gamma   90.00
#
_symmetry.space_group_name_H-M   'P 1'
#
loop_
_entity.id
_entity.type
_entity.pdbx_description
1 polymer ?
#
loop_
_entity_poly.entity_id
_entity_poly.type
_entity_poly.pdbx_seq_one_letter_code
_entity_poly.pdbx_strand_id
1 'polypeptide(L)'
;MKAIRRFTVRPVLPEALHPLSDLARNLRWSWHAETRDLFQSVDPERWSASDGDPVRLLGSVPPRRLADLAEDRRFLRRLAAVADDLRDYMTGERWYQVQSSELPTAIAYFSPEFGITAALPQYSGGLGILAGDHLKAASDLGVPLIGVGLLYRHGYFRQSLSRDGWQQEHYPLLDPNELPLVPLREIDGTPAQVTLALPGGRALRARIWLAQVGRVPLLMLDSDVEENGLGERGVTDRLYGGGSEHRLLQEMLLGIGGVRAVRTYCRLTGHAQPEVFHTNEGHAGFLGLERIAELAETGLDFEASLEAVRAGTVFTTHTPVPAGIDRFDRELVAHHFGPDAELPGIDVERILGLGMETYPGGEPNLFNMAVMGLRLGQRANGVSLLHGHVSREMFSGLWPGFDPDEVPITSVTNGVHAPTWVAPEVFRLGARQIGAQRTEDAFTVGGSDRWDAVADIADQEIWDLRRVLREQLVVEVRERLYASWRQRGAGTAELGWIDGVLDPDVLTVGFARRVPSYKRLTLMLRDRDRLMDLLLHSERPVQIVVAGKAHPADDGGKRLVQELVRFADDPRVRHRIVFLPDYGMAMAQKLYPGCDIWLNNPLRPLEACGTSGMKAALNGCLNLSVLDGWWDEWFRPDFGWAIPTADGTATDDDRRDDLEASALYDLLEQRVAPRFYERGQGGLPDRWIEMVRQTLTHLGPKVLAGRMVREYVERLYTPAARSHRALSPDAARELASWKSRVRAAWPRVAVDHVEASAATTTAELGTTLSLRVRVALADLAPDDVEVQAVSGRVDSRDRIADATCVPLKPAGGPDPEGRWVYEGPLSLDRTGPFGYTVRILPTHRLLASSAEVGVVAVPAEGVGEAAGVLMR
;
A
#
# COMPACT_ATOMS: atom_id res chain seq x y z
N MET A 1 34.93 8.88 23.41
CA MET A 1 34.27 8.48 24.68
C MET A 1 32.82 8.10 24.37
N LYS A 2 32.27 7.04 24.97
CA LYS A 2 30.85 6.64 24.82
C LYS A 2 30.08 7.09 26.08
N ALA A 3 28.83 7.54 25.92
CA ALA A 3 27.99 7.93 27.05
C ALA A 3 27.66 6.70 27.93
N ILE A 4 27.80 6.83 29.25
CA ILE A 4 27.44 5.77 30.22
C ILE A 4 25.91 5.68 30.38
N ARG A 5 25.22 6.81 30.29
CA ARG A 5 23.76 6.92 30.32
C ARG A 5 23.33 8.11 29.47
N ARG A 6 22.27 7.96 28.68
CA ARG A 6 21.63 9.06 27.93
C ARG A 6 20.37 9.50 28.69
N PHE A 7 20.17 10.80 28.79
CA PHE A 7 18.94 11.40 29.29
C PHE A 7 18.70 12.69 28.50
N THR A 8 17.45 12.92 28.10
CA THR A 8 17.07 14.10 27.32
C THR A 8 16.68 15.24 28.27
N VAL A 9 17.41 16.35 28.21
CA VAL A 9 17.03 17.58 28.93
C VAL A 9 16.12 18.40 28.02
N ARG A 10 14.84 18.52 28.38
CA ARG A 10 13.90 19.35 27.63
C ARG A 10 13.95 20.78 28.15
N PRO A 11 13.99 21.80 27.28
CA PRO A 11 13.86 23.18 27.73
C PRO A 11 12.49 23.39 28.36
N VAL A 12 12.45 24.08 29.49
CA VAL A 12 11.20 24.59 30.04
C VAL A 12 10.80 25.76 29.15
N LEU A 13 9.76 25.56 28.33
CA LEU A 13 9.20 26.63 27.52
C LEU A 13 8.54 27.66 28.45
N PRO A 14 8.70 28.97 28.19
CA PRO A 14 7.86 29.99 28.82
C PRO A 14 6.37 29.68 28.59
N GLU A 15 5.51 30.04 29.54
CA GLU A 15 4.07 29.72 29.49
C GLU A 15 3.41 30.16 28.18
N ALA A 16 3.73 31.36 27.70
CA ALA A 16 3.24 31.90 26.43
C ALA A 16 3.64 31.08 25.19
N LEU A 17 4.67 30.24 25.30
CA LEU A 17 5.21 29.39 24.24
C LEU A 17 4.82 27.91 24.38
N HIS A 18 4.09 27.52 25.42
CA HIS A 18 3.62 26.14 25.60
C HIS A 18 2.95 25.52 24.34
N PRO A 19 2.13 26.25 23.55
CA PRO A 19 1.52 25.67 22.34
C PRO A 19 2.52 25.15 21.30
N LEU A 20 3.79 25.60 21.31
CA LEU A 20 4.83 25.04 20.44
C LEU A 20 5.09 23.55 20.73
N SER A 21 4.94 23.12 21.99
CA SER A 21 5.10 21.70 22.35
C SER A 21 4.01 20.85 21.70
N ASP A 22 2.77 21.32 21.69
CA ASP A 22 1.65 20.57 21.12
C ASP A 22 1.75 20.51 19.60
N LEU A 23 2.10 21.65 18.97
CA LEU A 23 2.37 21.73 17.54
C LEU A 23 3.54 20.85 17.10
N ALA A 24 4.60 20.72 17.91
CA ALA A 24 5.75 19.89 17.59
C ALA A 24 5.44 18.38 17.69
N ARG A 25 4.55 18.00 18.62
CA ARG A 25 4.16 16.60 18.86
C ARG A 25 3.08 16.08 17.92
N ASN A 26 2.25 16.96 17.33
CA ASN A 26 1.29 16.56 16.32
C ASN A 26 1.92 16.61 14.92
N LEU A 27 2.12 15.46 14.29
CA LEU A 27 2.80 15.29 13.02
C LEU A 27 2.14 16.01 11.84
N ARG A 28 0.94 16.59 11.99
CA ARG A 28 0.31 17.46 10.98
C ARG A 28 1.23 18.59 10.51
N TRP A 29 2.15 19.06 11.38
CA TRP A 29 3.17 20.03 10.96
C TRP A 29 3.94 19.59 9.71
N SER A 30 4.09 18.28 9.45
CA SER A 30 4.86 17.79 8.31
C SER A 30 4.17 17.97 6.95
N TRP A 31 2.86 18.23 6.92
CA TRP A 31 2.11 18.55 5.70
C TRP A 31 1.27 19.84 5.81
N HIS A 32 1.49 20.65 6.85
CA HIS A 32 0.86 21.96 7.04
C HIS A 32 1.90 23.08 6.92
N ALA A 33 1.75 23.95 5.92
CA ALA A 33 2.78 24.94 5.58
C ALA A 33 2.97 25.98 6.69
N GLU A 34 1.88 26.50 7.24
CA GLU A 34 1.84 27.57 8.23
C GLU A 34 2.51 27.15 9.53
N THR A 35 2.38 25.87 9.92
CA THR A 35 3.07 25.33 11.09
C THR A 35 4.58 25.22 10.85
N ARG A 36 5.01 24.82 9.65
CA ARG A 36 6.45 24.78 9.30
C ARG A 36 7.05 26.18 9.27
N ASP A 37 6.36 27.14 8.67
CA ASP A 37 6.77 28.54 8.61
C ASP A 37 6.85 29.18 10.01
N LEU A 38 5.99 28.75 10.93
CA LEU A 38 6.06 29.16 12.33
C LEU A 38 7.35 28.62 12.97
N PHE A 39 7.64 27.31 12.85
CA PHE A 39 8.85 26.71 13.40
C PHE A 39 10.14 27.26 12.78
N GLN A 40 10.17 27.44 11.46
CA GLN A 40 11.31 28.07 10.79
C GLN A 40 11.57 29.49 11.31
N SER A 41 10.53 30.24 11.67
CA SER A 41 10.68 31.59 12.23
C SER A 41 11.19 31.65 13.67
N VAL A 42 11.21 30.52 14.40
CA VAL A 42 11.82 30.43 15.74
C VAL A 42 13.31 30.70 15.64
N ASP A 43 14.02 29.95 14.80
CA ASP A 43 15.45 30.08 14.50
C ASP A 43 15.75 29.42 13.14
N PRO A 44 15.90 30.19 12.05
CA PRO A 44 16.06 29.64 10.70
C PRO A 44 17.31 28.78 10.51
N GLU A 45 18.42 29.15 11.15
CA GLU A 45 19.69 28.40 11.05
C GLU A 45 19.57 27.04 11.75
N ARG A 46 19.00 27.03 12.97
CA ARG A 46 18.78 25.78 13.72
C ARG A 46 17.70 24.91 13.10
N TRP A 47 16.69 25.50 12.46
CA TRP A 47 15.68 24.76 11.71
C TRP A 47 16.33 23.94 10.59
N SER A 48 17.20 24.57 9.79
CA SER A 48 17.98 23.88 8.76
C SER A 48 18.90 22.82 9.34
N ALA A 49 19.60 23.11 10.44
CA ALA A 49 20.49 22.15 11.10
C ALA A 49 19.76 20.98 11.78
N SER A 50 18.45 21.12 12.03
CA SER A 50 17.60 20.09 12.63
C SER A 50 16.88 19.25 11.57
N ASP A 51 17.22 19.38 10.28
CA ASP A 51 16.52 18.74 9.16
C ASP A 51 15.01 19.03 9.12
N GLY A 52 14.61 20.20 9.61
CA GLY A 52 13.20 20.58 9.70
C GLY A 52 12.38 19.80 10.74
N ASP A 53 13.03 19.25 11.77
CA ASP A 53 12.37 18.59 12.90
C ASP A 53 12.07 19.59 14.04
N PRO A 54 10.78 19.86 14.34
CA PRO A 54 10.40 20.76 15.43
C PRO A 54 10.87 20.32 16.82
N VAL A 55 10.95 19.02 17.10
CA VAL A 55 11.35 18.50 18.41
C VAL A 55 12.83 18.79 18.65
N ARG A 56 13.68 18.49 17.65
CA ARG A 56 15.11 18.81 17.69
C ARG A 56 15.37 20.31 17.69
N LEU A 57 14.62 21.07 16.90
CA LEU A 57 14.70 22.53 16.90
C LEU A 57 14.50 23.05 18.31
N LEU A 58 13.36 22.75 18.94
CA LEU A 58 13.04 23.23 20.28
C LEU A 58 14.09 22.79 21.31
N GLY A 59 14.60 21.56 21.22
CA GLY A 59 15.68 21.08 22.09
C GLY A 59 17.02 21.80 21.92
N SER A 60 17.25 22.45 20.78
CA SER A 60 18.52 23.13 20.47
C SER A 60 18.47 24.66 20.62
N VAL A 61 17.29 25.27 20.69
CA VAL A 61 17.13 26.73 20.75
C VAL A 61 17.57 27.25 22.14
N PRO A 62 18.43 28.28 22.22
CA PRO A 62 18.88 28.83 23.49
C PRO A 62 17.75 29.47 24.31
N PRO A 63 17.77 29.38 25.65
CA PRO A 63 16.75 29.99 26.52
C PRO A 63 16.50 31.48 26.28
N ARG A 64 17.56 32.24 25.97
CA ARG A 64 17.45 33.68 25.63
C ARG A 64 16.54 33.92 24.42
N ARG A 65 16.69 33.11 23.37
CA ARG A 65 15.86 33.23 22.16
C ARG A 65 14.40 32.90 22.46
N LEU A 66 14.15 31.90 23.30
CA LEU A 66 12.80 31.58 23.77
C LEU A 66 12.19 32.73 24.59
N ALA A 67 12.98 33.40 25.44
CA ALA A 67 12.53 34.58 26.16
C ALA A 67 12.17 35.75 25.22
N ASP A 68 13.00 36.02 24.21
CA ASP A 68 12.73 37.07 23.22
C ASP A 68 11.42 36.78 22.45
N LEU A 69 11.20 35.53 22.05
CA LEU A 69 9.96 35.11 21.36
C LEU A 69 8.72 35.18 22.25
N ALA A 70 8.89 34.99 23.57
CA ALA A 70 7.79 35.11 24.53
C ALA A 70 7.33 36.56 24.74
N GLU A 71 8.13 37.55 24.33
CA GLU A 71 7.76 38.98 24.35
C GLU A 71 7.33 39.52 22.97
N ASP A 72 7.59 38.77 21.89
CA ASP A 72 7.24 39.15 20.52
C ASP A 72 5.73 38.97 20.24
N ARG A 73 4.99 40.07 20.31
CA ARG A 73 3.54 40.11 20.02
C ARG A 73 3.16 39.65 18.61
N ARG A 74 4.04 39.78 17.61
CA ARG A 74 3.76 39.29 16.25
C ARG A 74 3.90 37.78 16.19
N PHE A 75 4.94 37.23 16.80
CA PHE A 75 5.14 35.79 16.90
C PHE A 75 4.00 35.13 17.68
N LEU A 76 3.65 35.64 18.86
CA LEU A 76 2.59 35.08 19.70
C LEU A 76 1.21 35.05 19.02
N ARG A 77 0.87 36.08 18.22
CA ARG A 77 -0.38 36.06 17.43
C ARG A 77 -0.38 34.97 16.36
N ARG A 78 0.75 34.74 15.69
CA ARG A 78 0.89 33.65 14.72
C ARG A 78 0.80 32.29 15.41
N LEU A 79 1.47 32.14 16.56
CA LEU A 79 1.42 30.93 17.38
C LEU A 79 -0.02 30.59 17.79
N ALA A 80 -0.76 31.58 18.31
CA ALA A 80 -2.15 31.41 18.70
C ALA A 80 -3.03 30.95 17.52
N ALA A 81 -2.92 31.64 16.37
CA ALA A 81 -3.69 31.29 15.18
C ALA A 81 -3.41 29.86 14.68
N VAL A 82 -2.14 29.44 14.65
CA VAL A 82 -1.77 28.08 14.23
C VAL A 82 -2.20 27.02 15.26
N ALA A 83 -2.17 27.35 16.55
CA ALA A 83 -2.66 26.46 17.60
C ALA A 83 -4.18 26.30 17.57
N ASP A 84 -4.92 27.38 17.32
CA ASP A 84 -6.38 27.34 17.17
C ASP A 84 -6.77 26.57 15.89
N ASP A 85 -6.07 26.77 14.78
CA ASP A 85 -6.26 25.97 13.55
C ASP A 85 -6.03 24.46 13.80
N LEU A 86 -5.00 24.09 14.56
CA LEU A 86 -4.81 22.69 14.93
C LEU A 86 -5.98 22.19 15.78
N ARG A 87 -6.49 22.99 16.72
CA ARG A 87 -7.64 22.60 17.56
C ARG A 87 -8.87 22.36 16.68
N ASP A 88 -9.19 23.29 15.79
CA ASP A 88 -10.31 23.19 14.85
C ASP A 88 -10.13 21.98 13.94
N TYR A 89 -8.91 21.68 13.49
CA TYR A 89 -8.63 20.49 12.70
C TYR A 89 -8.91 19.19 13.47
N MET A 90 -8.55 19.17 14.76
CA MET A 90 -8.70 17.99 15.61
C MET A 90 -10.17 17.73 15.98
N THR A 91 -10.97 18.77 16.22
CA THR A 91 -12.33 18.62 16.76
C THR A 91 -13.44 18.87 15.74
N GLY A 92 -13.16 19.56 14.64
CA GLY A 92 -14.15 19.92 13.63
C GLY A 92 -14.75 18.72 12.88
N GLU A 93 -15.93 18.93 12.30
CA GLU A 93 -16.55 17.97 11.40
C GLU A 93 -15.75 17.88 10.09
N ARG A 94 -15.49 16.66 9.64
CA ARG A 94 -14.84 16.35 8.36
C ARG A 94 -15.76 15.48 7.52
N TRP A 95 -15.28 15.05 6.34
CA TRP A 95 -16.04 14.20 5.43
C TRP A 95 -16.72 13.03 6.14
N TYR A 96 -16.04 12.34 7.06
CA TYR A 96 -16.57 11.18 7.77
C TYR A 96 -17.76 11.52 8.67
N GLN A 97 -17.69 12.64 9.40
CA GLN A 97 -18.72 13.04 10.37
C GLN A 97 -20.03 13.47 9.70
N VAL A 98 -19.97 13.94 8.46
CA VAL A 98 -21.16 14.43 7.72
C VAL A 98 -21.83 13.34 6.87
N GLN A 99 -21.34 12.10 6.90
CA GLN A 99 -21.97 11.00 6.17
C GLN A 99 -23.24 10.51 6.88
N SER A 100 -24.26 10.15 6.10
CA SER A 100 -25.55 9.66 6.62
C SER A 100 -25.61 8.14 6.84
N SER A 101 -24.52 7.41 6.59
CA SER A 101 -24.47 5.94 6.66
C SER A 101 -24.00 5.44 8.03
N GLU A 102 -24.37 4.21 8.39
CA GLU A 102 -23.86 3.52 9.58
C GLU A 102 -22.38 3.12 9.42
N LEU A 103 -21.50 4.11 9.44
CA LEU A 103 -20.06 3.94 9.35
C LEU A 103 -19.50 3.18 10.58
N PRO A 104 -18.29 2.60 10.48
CA PRO A 104 -17.62 2.00 11.63
C PRO A 104 -17.39 3.01 12.77
N THR A 105 -17.51 2.58 14.03
CA THR A 105 -17.21 3.46 15.17
C THR A 105 -15.71 3.72 15.32
N ALA A 106 -14.88 2.72 15.02
CA ALA A 106 -13.44 2.81 14.96
C ALA A 106 -12.84 1.72 14.06
N ILE A 107 -11.66 1.99 13.51
CA ILE A 107 -10.87 1.04 12.69
C ILE A 107 -9.46 0.92 13.26
N ALA A 108 -8.90 -0.28 13.32
CA ALA A 108 -7.47 -0.48 13.62
C ALA A 108 -6.72 -0.95 12.37
N TYR A 109 -5.68 -0.21 11.98
CA TYR A 109 -4.87 -0.44 10.78
C TYR A 109 -3.44 -0.83 11.18
N PHE A 110 -3.07 -2.05 10.84
CA PHE A 110 -1.79 -2.64 11.24
C PHE A 110 -0.84 -2.68 10.06
N SER A 111 0.38 -2.15 10.25
CA SER A 111 1.44 -2.23 9.25
C SER A 111 2.81 -2.30 9.94
N PRO A 112 3.79 -3.03 9.37
CA PRO A 112 5.13 -3.03 9.93
C PRO A 112 5.87 -1.71 9.69
N GLU A 113 5.45 -0.86 8.75
CA GLU A 113 6.15 0.39 8.46
C GLU A 113 5.20 1.57 8.22
N PHE A 114 5.64 2.78 8.58
CA PHE A 114 4.91 4.04 8.40
C PHE A 114 5.84 5.18 7.97
N GLY A 115 5.64 5.68 6.75
CA GLY A 115 6.35 6.81 6.15
C GLY A 115 5.59 8.12 6.38
N ILE A 116 5.63 8.64 7.61
CA ILE A 116 4.91 9.89 7.95
C ILE A 116 5.75 11.12 7.61
N THR A 117 6.96 11.22 8.15
CA THR A 117 7.86 12.37 7.98
C THR A 117 9.31 11.91 8.13
N ALA A 118 10.25 12.68 7.59
CA ALA A 118 11.69 12.40 7.74
C ALA A 118 12.16 12.40 9.22
N ALA A 119 11.46 13.14 10.09
CA ALA A 119 11.73 13.16 11.54
C ALA A 119 11.34 11.84 12.26
N LEU A 120 10.52 11.00 11.64
CA LEU A 120 10.12 9.69 12.17
C LEU A 120 10.42 8.60 11.11
N PRO A 121 11.69 8.18 10.96
CA PRO A 121 12.14 7.32 9.85
C PRO A 121 11.80 5.84 10.08
N GLN A 122 10.52 5.52 10.18
CA GLN A 122 9.98 4.19 10.50
C GLN A 122 9.43 3.48 9.24
N TYR A 123 10.18 3.57 8.13
CA TYR A 123 9.82 2.96 6.86
C TYR A 123 11.04 2.63 6.01
N SER A 124 10.85 1.73 5.03
CA SER A 124 11.90 1.32 4.10
C SER A 124 11.50 1.45 2.63
N GLY A 125 10.20 1.61 2.31
CA GLY A 125 9.78 1.73 0.90
C GLY A 125 8.29 2.00 0.68
N GLY A 126 7.76 1.47 -0.41
CA GLY A 126 6.43 1.83 -0.94
C GLY A 126 5.27 1.48 0.00
N LEU A 127 5.34 0.33 0.68
CA LEU A 127 4.31 -0.11 1.63
C LEU A 127 4.18 0.89 2.80
N GLY A 128 5.30 1.29 3.40
CA GLY A 128 5.31 2.23 4.51
C GLY A 128 4.91 3.65 4.09
N ILE A 129 5.34 4.10 2.90
CA ILE A 129 4.87 5.39 2.37
C ILE A 129 3.36 5.37 2.16
N LEU A 130 2.82 4.27 1.60
CA LEU A 130 1.37 4.11 1.43
C LEU A 130 0.65 4.13 2.78
N ALA A 131 1.12 3.36 3.77
CA ALA A 131 0.56 3.33 5.12
C ALA A 131 0.56 4.74 5.75
N GLY A 132 1.64 5.50 5.55
CA GLY A 132 1.72 6.89 6.00
C GLY A 132 0.73 7.81 5.31
N ASP A 133 0.61 7.73 3.98
CA ASP A 133 -0.37 8.49 3.20
C ASP A 133 -1.82 8.11 3.53
N HIS A 134 -2.07 6.82 3.85
CA HIS A 134 -3.36 6.33 4.32
C HIS A 134 -3.75 6.97 5.66
N LEU A 135 -2.81 7.05 6.62
CA LEU A 135 -3.10 7.65 7.94
C LEU A 135 -3.34 9.15 7.84
N LYS A 136 -2.57 9.86 7.00
CA LYS A 136 -2.76 11.29 6.76
C LYS A 136 -4.10 11.58 6.09
N ALA A 137 -4.45 10.81 5.06
CA ALA A 137 -5.75 10.95 4.40
C ALA A 137 -6.92 10.58 5.33
N ALA A 138 -6.78 9.53 6.14
CA ALA A 138 -7.76 9.19 7.18
C ALA A 138 -7.94 10.33 8.19
N SER A 139 -6.84 10.98 8.59
CA SER A 139 -6.86 12.15 9.45
C SER A 139 -7.62 13.33 8.83
N ASP A 140 -7.32 13.67 7.57
CA ASP A 140 -7.97 14.78 6.85
C ASP A 140 -9.46 14.54 6.64
N LEU A 141 -9.84 13.29 6.34
CA LEU A 141 -11.23 12.87 6.16
C LEU A 141 -11.99 12.72 7.49
N GLY A 142 -11.28 12.66 8.61
CA GLY A 142 -11.86 12.43 9.95
C GLY A 142 -12.28 11.00 10.24
N VAL A 143 -11.66 10.02 9.58
CA VAL A 143 -11.90 8.59 9.85
C VAL A 143 -11.36 8.24 11.24
N PRO A 144 -12.13 7.57 12.13
CA PRO A 144 -11.72 7.19 13.48
C PRO A 144 -10.78 5.97 13.46
N LEU A 145 -9.60 6.16 12.88
CA LEU A 145 -8.61 5.12 12.64
C LEU A 145 -7.51 5.17 13.72
N ILE A 146 -7.09 4.00 14.20
CA ILE A 146 -5.91 3.79 15.04
C ILE A 146 -4.86 3.07 14.19
N GLY A 147 -3.69 3.67 14.02
CA GLY A 147 -2.54 3.00 13.40
C GLY A 147 -1.80 2.14 14.40
N VAL A 148 -1.27 0.99 13.98
CA VAL A 148 -0.48 0.09 14.83
C VAL A 148 0.77 -0.38 14.09
N GLY A 149 1.94 -0.20 14.71
CA GLY A 149 3.24 -0.59 14.16
C GLY A 149 4.28 -0.87 15.24
N LEU A 150 5.52 -1.11 14.81
CA LEU A 150 6.67 -1.30 15.70
C LEU A 150 7.59 -0.07 15.68
N LEU A 151 8.24 0.23 16.79
CA LEU A 151 9.24 1.29 16.90
C LEU A 151 10.65 0.71 16.72
N TYR A 152 11.17 0.76 15.49
CA TYR A 152 12.50 0.25 15.20
C TYR A 152 13.59 1.22 15.65
N ARG A 153 14.49 0.76 16.51
CA ARG A 153 15.56 1.58 17.10
C ARG A 153 16.54 2.17 16.08
N HIS A 154 16.72 1.48 14.96
CA HIS A 154 17.59 1.91 13.87
C HIS A 154 16.83 2.35 12.61
N GLY A 155 15.49 2.29 12.61
CA GLY A 155 14.69 2.40 11.39
C GLY A 155 15.09 1.33 10.38
N TYR A 156 15.29 1.74 9.12
CA TYR A 156 15.88 0.88 8.09
C TYR A 156 17.42 1.03 8.06
N PHE A 157 17.99 1.72 7.07
CA PHE A 157 19.39 2.11 7.08
C PHE A 157 19.60 3.43 6.32
N ARG A 158 20.67 4.14 6.68
CA ARG A 158 21.21 5.28 5.95
C ARG A 158 22.24 4.78 4.94
N GLN A 159 22.08 5.18 3.69
CA GLN A 159 22.94 4.75 2.59
C GLN A 159 24.08 5.76 2.39
N SER A 160 25.30 5.27 2.23
CA SER A 160 26.41 6.05 1.68
C SER A 160 27.05 5.25 0.55
N LEU A 161 27.97 5.88 -0.18
CA LEU A 161 28.72 5.23 -1.26
C LEU A 161 30.20 5.26 -0.91
N SER A 162 30.90 4.19 -1.25
CA SER A 162 32.37 4.17 -1.26
C SER A 162 32.93 4.98 -2.44
N ARG A 163 34.26 5.14 -2.49
CA ARG A 163 34.93 5.82 -3.61
C ARG A 163 34.67 5.13 -4.96
N ASP A 164 34.57 3.80 -4.98
CA ASP A 164 34.27 2.98 -6.16
C ASP A 164 32.77 2.77 -6.44
N GLY A 165 31.90 3.48 -5.71
CA GLY A 165 30.45 3.48 -5.92
C GLY A 165 29.70 2.31 -5.27
N TRP A 166 30.34 1.56 -4.37
CA TRP A 166 29.69 0.47 -3.64
C TRP A 166 28.81 1.03 -2.51
N GLN A 167 27.63 0.44 -2.35
CA GLN A 167 26.70 0.82 -1.28
C GLN A 167 27.23 0.43 0.11
N GLN A 168 27.17 1.36 1.05
CA GLN A 168 27.46 1.12 2.47
C GLN A 168 26.26 1.48 3.34
N GLU A 169 25.99 0.64 4.33
CA GLU A 169 24.87 0.81 5.27
C GLU A 169 25.33 1.35 6.63
N HIS A 170 24.62 2.39 7.10
CA HIS A 170 24.79 2.93 8.45
C HIS A 170 23.47 2.86 9.23
N TYR A 171 23.54 2.43 10.49
CA TYR A 171 22.38 2.22 11.37
C TYR A 171 22.43 3.20 12.55
N PRO A 172 22.02 4.47 12.36
CA PRO A 172 21.99 5.43 13.46
C PRO A 172 21.04 4.95 14.56
N LEU A 173 21.39 5.22 15.82
CA LEU A 173 20.51 4.97 16.96
C LEU A 173 19.49 6.10 17.05
N LEU A 174 18.20 5.76 17.02
CA LEU A 174 17.11 6.68 17.31
C LEU A 174 16.83 6.67 18.82
N ASP A 175 16.79 7.84 19.44
CA ASP A 175 16.31 7.98 20.82
C ASP A 175 14.81 8.32 20.78
N PRO A 176 13.91 7.45 21.27
CA PRO A 176 12.48 7.73 21.29
C PRO A 176 12.10 9.06 21.96
N ASN A 177 12.92 9.54 22.91
CA ASN A 177 12.66 10.81 23.61
C ASN A 177 12.96 12.06 22.79
N GLU A 178 13.76 11.91 21.72
CA GLU A 178 14.08 12.94 20.72
C GLU A 178 13.18 12.85 19.48
N LEU A 179 12.29 11.87 19.42
CA LEU A 179 11.27 11.73 18.38
C LEU A 179 9.97 12.42 18.80
N PRO A 180 9.07 12.73 17.85
CA PRO A 180 7.71 13.23 18.13
C PRO A 180 6.80 12.13 18.68
N LEU A 181 7.23 11.49 19.78
CA LEU A 181 6.55 10.39 20.45
C LEU A 181 6.23 10.75 21.90
N VAL A 182 5.10 10.23 22.39
CA VAL A 182 4.70 10.34 23.79
C VAL A 182 4.50 8.93 24.34
N PRO A 183 5.10 8.56 25.48
CA PRO A 183 4.84 7.25 26.07
C PRO A 183 3.39 7.20 26.56
N LEU A 184 2.64 6.17 26.18
CA LEU A 184 1.33 5.90 26.77
C LEU A 184 1.56 5.46 28.22
N ARG A 185 0.75 5.98 29.14
CA ARG A 185 0.89 5.73 30.57
C ARG A 185 -0.39 5.17 31.17
N GLU A 186 -0.25 4.26 32.12
CA GLU A 186 -1.32 3.84 32.99
C GLU A 186 -1.76 4.98 33.92
N ILE A 187 -2.88 4.78 34.61
CA ILE A 187 -3.47 5.78 35.53
C ILE A 187 -2.49 6.15 36.66
N ASP A 188 -1.64 5.21 37.08
CA ASP A 188 -0.61 5.42 38.11
C ASP A 188 0.66 6.15 37.58
N GLY A 189 0.68 6.49 36.29
CA GLY A 189 1.79 7.17 35.63
C GLY A 189 2.90 6.24 35.14
N THR A 190 2.83 4.93 35.37
CA THR A 190 3.79 3.96 34.81
C THR A 190 3.61 3.83 33.30
N PRO A 191 4.67 3.51 32.52
CA PRO A 191 4.53 3.27 31.09
C PRO A 191 3.61 2.08 30.84
N ALA A 192 2.62 2.23 29.95
CA ALA A 192 1.77 1.15 29.51
C ALA A 192 2.60 0.11 28.74
N GLN A 193 2.39 -1.17 29.05
CA GLN A 193 3.15 -2.29 28.47
C GLN A 193 2.22 -3.42 28.03
N VAL A 194 2.65 -4.13 26.99
CA VAL A 194 2.10 -5.43 26.59
C VAL A 194 3.14 -6.51 26.83
N THR A 195 2.69 -7.72 27.09
CA THR A 195 3.55 -8.90 27.31
C THR A 195 3.06 -10.04 26.44
N LEU A 196 3.98 -10.74 25.79
CA LEU A 196 3.75 -12.02 25.11
C LEU A 196 4.54 -13.10 25.86
N ALA A 197 3.92 -14.26 26.08
CA ALA A 197 4.59 -15.47 26.52
C ALA A 197 5.45 -16.03 25.37
N LEU A 198 6.63 -16.53 25.71
CA LEU A 198 7.52 -17.19 24.77
C LEU A 198 7.90 -18.58 25.31
N PRO A 199 8.33 -19.51 24.43
CA PRO A 199 8.74 -20.84 24.84
C PRO A 199 9.82 -20.85 25.94
N GLY A 200 9.76 -21.85 26.82
CA GLY A 200 10.70 -22.00 27.92
C GLY A 200 10.47 -21.01 29.07
N GLY A 201 9.25 -20.51 29.24
CA GLY A 201 8.89 -19.57 30.33
C GLY A 201 9.46 -18.16 30.13
N ARG A 202 9.91 -17.84 28.91
CA ARG A 202 10.37 -16.50 28.54
C ARG A 202 9.17 -15.58 28.30
N ALA A 203 9.42 -14.28 28.24
CA ALA A 203 8.41 -13.29 27.92
C ALA A 203 9.01 -12.15 27.09
N LEU A 204 8.27 -11.72 26.08
CA LEU A 204 8.56 -10.53 25.29
C LEU A 204 7.67 -9.39 25.77
N ARG A 205 8.28 -8.38 26.40
CA ARG A 205 7.57 -7.18 26.85
C ARG A 205 7.80 -6.04 25.87
N ALA A 206 6.80 -5.18 25.67
CA ALA A 206 6.97 -3.96 24.90
C ALA A 206 6.19 -2.80 25.50
N ARG A 207 6.80 -1.60 25.47
CA ARG A 207 6.14 -0.35 25.84
C ARG A 207 5.38 0.21 24.64
N ILE A 208 4.33 0.99 24.92
CA ILE A 208 3.51 1.62 23.89
C ILE A 208 3.88 3.10 23.78
N TRP A 209 4.36 3.51 22.62
CA TRP A 209 4.57 4.91 22.26
C TRP A 209 3.43 5.40 21.34
N LEU A 210 3.06 6.65 21.47
CA LEU A 210 2.04 7.31 20.65
C LEU A 210 2.70 8.36 19.75
N ALA A 211 2.51 8.22 18.44
CA ALA A 211 2.73 9.27 17.45
C ALA A 211 1.38 9.84 17.01
N GLN A 212 1.17 11.15 17.16
CA GLN A 212 -0.10 11.77 16.78
C GLN A 212 -0.04 12.23 15.31
N VAL A 213 -0.66 11.47 14.39
CA VAL A 213 -0.71 11.77 12.95
C VAL A 213 -1.98 12.57 12.65
N GLY A 214 -1.93 13.88 12.88
CA GLY A 214 -3.14 14.70 12.82
C GLY A 214 -4.16 14.19 13.84
N ARG A 215 -5.33 13.71 13.39
CA ARG A 215 -6.39 13.11 14.21
C ARG A 215 -6.14 11.64 14.55
N VAL A 216 -5.27 10.96 13.79
CA VAL A 216 -5.04 9.51 13.89
C VAL A 216 -3.95 9.20 14.93
N PRO A 217 -4.26 8.48 16.02
CA PRO A 217 -3.24 7.93 16.92
C PRO A 217 -2.51 6.75 16.26
N LEU A 218 -1.18 6.82 16.17
CA LEU A 218 -0.33 5.70 15.75
C LEU A 218 0.39 5.12 16.97
N LEU A 219 0.01 3.89 17.34
CA LEU A 219 0.62 3.12 18.42
C LEU A 219 1.87 2.40 17.89
N MET A 220 2.99 2.62 18.56
CA MET A 220 4.29 2.07 18.20
C MET A 220 4.85 1.25 19.36
N LEU A 221 5.00 -0.06 19.15
CA LEU A 221 5.48 -0.98 20.18
C LEU A 221 7.00 -1.05 20.18
N ASP A 222 7.61 -0.94 21.36
CA ASP A 222 9.06 -0.91 21.56
C ASP A 222 9.48 -1.98 22.58
N SER A 223 10.27 -2.97 22.14
CA SER A 223 10.76 -4.06 22.98
C SER A 223 12.09 -3.77 23.68
N ASP A 224 12.73 -2.60 23.44
CA ASP A 224 13.97 -2.18 24.13
C ASP A 224 13.68 -1.71 25.57
N VAL A 225 13.19 -2.64 26.39
CA VAL A 225 12.84 -2.44 27.80
C VAL A 225 13.80 -3.23 28.69
N GLU A 226 14.07 -2.71 29.90
CA GLU A 226 15.09 -3.28 30.79
C GLU A 226 14.75 -4.71 31.24
N GLU A 227 13.45 -4.98 31.33
CA GLU A 227 12.83 -6.23 31.76
C GLU A 227 13.01 -7.38 30.75
N ASN A 228 13.41 -7.07 29.51
CA ASN A 228 13.67 -8.04 28.45
C ASN A 228 15.14 -8.48 28.43
N GLY A 229 15.36 -9.74 28.03
CA GLY A 229 16.67 -10.26 27.65
C GLY A 229 17.19 -9.61 26.37
N LEU A 230 18.47 -9.82 26.05
CA LEU A 230 19.10 -9.20 24.87
C LEU A 230 18.42 -9.61 23.54
N GLY A 231 17.91 -10.84 23.46
CA GLY A 231 17.17 -11.31 22.28
C GLY A 231 15.84 -10.58 22.10
N GLU A 232 15.05 -10.47 23.16
CA GLU A 232 13.74 -9.81 23.15
C GLU A 232 13.85 -8.30 22.92
N ARG A 233 14.86 -7.65 23.49
CA ARG A 233 15.17 -6.23 23.17
C ARG A 233 15.55 -6.05 21.71
N GLY A 234 16.12 -7.09 21.09
CA GLY A 234 16.46 -7.10 19.68
C GLY A 234 15.25 -7.10 18.76
N VAL A 235 14.06 -7.55 19.19
CA VAL A 235 12.89 -7.70 18.31
C VAL A 235 12.55 -6.40 17.58
N THR A 236 12.67 -5.24 18.23
CA THR A 236 12.48 -3.92 17.60
C THR A 236 13.79 -3.22 17.23
N ASP A 237 14.87 -3.94 16.90
CA ASP A 237 16.16 -3.35 16.52
C ASP A 237 16.09 -2.60 15.18
N ARG A 238 15.70 -3.31 14.11
CA ARG A 238 15.69 -2.80 12.74
C ARG A 238 14.54 -3.41 11.93
N LEU A 239 14.06 -2.61 11.00
CA LEU A 239 13.00 -2.99 10.06
C LEU A 239 13.55 -4.03 9.07
N TYR A 240 12.86 -5.17 8.94
CA TYR A 240 13.24 -6.31 8.09
C TYR A 240 14.65 -6.86 8.38
N GLY A 241 15.07 -6.87 9.64
CA GLY A 241 16.32 -7.48 10.07
C GLY A 241 16.15 -8.85 10.73
N GLY A 242 17.30 -9.46 11.04
CA GLY A 242 17.35 -10.72 11.79
C GLY A 242 17.16 -11.96 10.91
N GLY A 243 17.02 -13.12 11.57
CA GLY A 243 16.68 -14.39 10.94
C GLY A 243 15.18 -14.68 11.01
N SER A 244 14.79 -15.89 10.58
CA SER A 244 13.38 -16.34 10.52
C SER A 244 12.64 -16.18 11.87
N GLU A 245 13.24 -16.66 12.97
CA GLU A 245 12.64 -16.51 14.31
C GLU A 245 12.50 -15.05 14.74
N HIS A 246 13.50 -14.21 14.47
CA HIS A 246 13.43 -12.78 14.79
C HIS A 246 12.27 -12.11 14.08
N ARG A 247 12.08 -12.45 12.80
CA ARG A 247 10.99 -11.91 12.01
C ARG A 247 9.63 -12.42 12.50
N LEU A 248 9.52 -13.71 12.87
CA LEU A 248 8.31 -14.25 13.49
C LEU A 248 7.95 -13.50 14.77
N LEU A 249 8.92 -13.24 15.66
CA LEU A 249 8.69 -12.49 16.90
C LEU A 249 8.24 -11.05 16.63
N GLN A 250 8.75 -10.40 15.57
CA GLN A 250 8.24 -9.10 15.14
C GLN A 250 6.78 -9.18 14.69
N GLU A 251 6.40 -10.21 13.94
CA GLU A 251 5.02 -10.42 13.47
C GLU A 251 4.06 -10.70 14.64
N MET A 252 4.50 -11.53 15.59
CA MET A 252 3.75 -11.83 16.82
C MET A 252 3.56 -10.56 17.65
N LEU A 253 4.62 -9.76 17.85
CA LEU A 253 4.51 -8.49 18.57
C LEU A 253 3.59 -7.50 17.86
N LEU A 254 3.68 -7.40 16.53
CA LEU A 254 2.82 -6.52 15.74
C LEU A 254 1.35 -6.96 15.78
N GLY A 255 1.07 -8.25 15.60
CA GLY A 255 -0.29 -8.78 15.58
C GLY A 255 -0.90 -8.88 16.98
N ILE A 256 -0.34 -9.72 17.84
CA ILE A 256 -0.85 -10.02 19.20
C ILE A 256 -0.63 -8.82 20.11
N GLY A 257 0.63 -8.37 20.22
CA GLY A 257 0.96 -7.21 21.04
C GLY A 257 0.23 -5.94 20.58
N GLY A 258 0.04 -5.78 19.27
CA GLY A 258 -0.70 -4.65 18.71
C GLY A 258 -2.18 -4.64 19.07
N VAL A 259 -2.88 -5.77 19.08
CA VAL A 259 -4.27 -5.84 19.58
C VAL A 259 -4.33 -5.48 21.05
N ARG A 260 -3.45 -6.06 21.89
CA ARG A 260 -3.34 -5.70 23.33
C ARG A 260 -3.08 -4.21 23.54
N ALA A 261 -2.26 -3.60 22.68
CA ALA A 261 -1.97 -2.16 22.70
C ALA A 261 -3.20 -1.33 22.33
N VAL A 262 -3.97 -1.73 21.32
CA VAL A 262 -5.25 -1.09 20.95
C VAL A 262 -6.24 -1.16 22.10
N ARG A 263 -6.41 -2.33 22.74
CA ARG A 263 -7.30 -2.48 23.91
C ARG A 263 -6.88 -1.54 25.04
N THR A 264 -5.59 -1.50 25.35
CA THR A 264 -5.00 -0.63 26.37
C THR A 264 -5.23 0.85 26.05
N TYR A 265 -4.98 1.27 24.82
CA TYR A 265 -5.22 2.64 24.37
C TYR A 265 -6.69 3.04 24.52
N CYS A 266 -7.62 2.20 24.04
CA CYS A 266 -9.06 2.48 24.14
C CYS A 266 -9.52 2.59 25.59
N ARG A 267 -9.07 1.66 26.46
CA ARG A 267 -9.35 1.70 27.91
C ARG A 267 -8.86 2.99 28.57
N LEU A 268 -7.63 3.42 28.25
CA LEU A 268 -7.00 4.57 28.90
C LEU A 268 -7.51 5.92 28.40
N THR A 269 -7.91 6.01 27.13
CA THR A 269 -8.31 7.27 26.49
C THR A 269 -9.82 7.44 26.36
N GLY A 270 -10.59 6.36 26.55
CA GLY A 270 -12.03 6.34 26.25
C GLY A 270 -12.34 6.27 24.75
N HIS A 271 -11.34 6.05 23.89
CA HIS A 271 -11.56 5.83 22.47
C HIS A 271 -12.42 4.58 22.24
N ALA A 272 -13.32 4.62 21.26
CA ALA A 272 -14.17 3.49 20.90
C ALA A 272 -13.33 2.27 20.47
N GLN A 273 -13.79 1.07 20.82
CA GLN A 273 -13.16 -0.17 20.38
C GLN A 273 -13.37 -0.35 18.86
N PRO A 274 -12.34 -0.77 18.10
CA PRO A 274 -12.49 -1.00 16.67
C PRO A 274 -13.48 -2.11 16.33
N GLU A 275 -14.35 -1.85 15.36
CA GLU A 275 -15.21 -2.84 14.73
C GLU A 275 -14.53 -3.49 13.52
N VAL A 276 -13.53 -2.81 12.95
CA VAL A 276 -12.79 -3.26 11.77
C VAL A 276 -11.29 -3.31 12.08
N PHE A 277 -10.67 -4.43 11.72
CA PHE A 277 -9.23 -4.66 11.80
C PHE A 277 -8.68 -4.86 10.39
N HIS A 278 -7.75 -4.01 9.99
CA HIS A 278 -7.13 -4.05 8.67
C HIS A 278 -5.66 -4.46 8.80
N THR A 279 -5.31 -5.60 8.22
CA THR A 279 -3.93 -6.07 8.02
C THR A 279 -3.39 -5.57 6.68
N ASN A 280 -2.40 -4.69 6.73
CA ASN A 280 -1.66 -4.21 5.55
C ASN A 280 -0.50 -5.17 5.24
N GLU A 281 -0.74 -6.12 4.31
CA GLU A 281 0.06 -7.33 4.08
C GLU A 281 -0.01 -8.35 5.24
N GLY A 282 0.49 -9.57 5.02
CA GLY A 282 0.43 -10.69 5.97
C GLY A 282 1.11 -10.48 7.32
N HIS A 283 2.01 -9.48 7.45
CA HIS A 283 2.88 -9.25 8.60
C HIS A 283 2.19 -9.08 9.97
N ALA A 284 0.91 -8.74 9.97
CA ALA A 284 0.10 -8.53 11.18
C ALA A 284 -0.99 -9.60 11.36
N GLY A 285 -0.96 -10.69 10.59
CA GLY A 285 -2.03 -11.69 10.57
C GLY A 285 -2.31 -12.33 11.93
N PHE A 286 -1.31 -12.43 12.82
CA PHE A 286 -1.49 -12.94 14.18
C PHE A 286 -2.47 -12.11 15.05
N LEU A 287 -2.87 -10.91 14.62
CA LEU A 287 -3.94 -10.16 15.27
C LEU A 287 -5.26 -10.93 15.33
N GLY A 288 -5.50 -11.81 14.35
CA GLY A 288 -6.72 -12.63 14.34
C GLY A 288 -6.68 -13.70 15.43
N LEU A 289 -5.51 -14.24 15.75
CA LEU A 289 -5.38 -15.25 16.82
C LEU A 289 -5.64 -14.65 18.20
N GLU A 290 -5.10 -13.46 18.49
CA GLU A 290 -5.39 -12.76 19.76
C GLU A 290 -6.90 -12.52 19.91
N ARG A 291 -7.56 -12.06 18.84
CA ARG A 291 -9.01 -11.83 18.86
C ARG A 291 -9.83 -13.12 18.99
N ILE A 292 -9.36 -14.24 18.42
CA ILE A 292 -9.96 -15.56 18.63
C ILE A 292 -9.82 -15.96 20.10
N ALA A 293 -8.66 -15.74 20.71
CA ALA A 293 -8.43 -16.03 22.12
C ALA A 293 -9.33 -15.18 23.03
N GLU A 294 -9.47 -13.86 22.76
CA GLU A 294 -10.40 -12.97 23.47
C GLU A 294 -11.85 -13.53 23.46
N LEU A 295 -12.31 -14.06 22.32
CA LEU A 295 -13.65 -14.65 22.20
C LEU A 295 -13.76 -16.02 22.87
N ALA A 296 -12.70 -16.83 22.82
CA ALA A 296 -12.66 -18.12 23.48
C ALA A 296 -12.82 -17.99 25.01
N GLU A 297 -12.23 -16.95 25.61
CA GLU A 297 -12.42 -16.62 27.03
C GLU A 297 -13.87 -16.29 27.40
N THR A 298 -14.67 -15.84 26.43
CA THR A 298 -16.12 -15.61 26.61
C THR A 298 -16.99 -16.86 26.44
N GLY A 299 -16.37 -18.02 26.14
CA GLY A 299 -17.06 -19.31 25.97
C GLY A 299 -17.49 -19.61 24.53
N LEU A 300 -16.89 -18.95 23.54
CA LEU A 300 -17.07 -19.26 22.13
C LEU A 300 -16.04 -20.32 21.70
N ASP A 301 -16.45 -21.33 20.92
CA ASP A 301 -15.48 -22.30 20.38
C ASP A 301 -14.62 -21.67 19.27
N PHE A 302 -13.56 -22.38 18.86
CA PHE A 302 -12.61 -21.86 17.87
C PHE A 302 -13.27 -21.54 16.52
N GLU A 303 -14.16 -22.40 16.02
CA GLU A 303 -14.76 -22.22 14.70
C GLU A 303 -15.72 -21.01 14.69
N ALA A 304 -16.55 -20.86 15.72
CA ALA A 304 -17.40 -19.68 15.88
C ALA A 304 -16.56 -18.41 16.10
N SER A 305 -15.48 -18.49 16.88
CA SER A 305 -14.56 -17.36 17.09
C SER A 305 -13.89 -16.93 15.79
N LEU A 306 -13.46 -17.88 14.97
CA LEU A 306 -12.88 -17.63 13.65
C LEU A 306 -13.86 -16.86 12.77
N GLU A 307 -15.13 -17.28 12.70
CA GLU A 307 -16.14 -16.60 11.89
C GLU A 307 -16.46 -15.17 12.39
N ALA A 308 -16.55 -14.98 13.71
CA ALA A 308 -16.74 -13.65 14.31
C ALA A 308 -15.54 -12.72 14.06
N VAL A 309 -14.30 -13.24 14.10
CA VAL A 309 -13.10 -12.48 13.77
C VAL A 309 -13.05 -12.13 12.29
N ARG A 310 -13.35 -13.09 11.42
CA ARG A 310 -13.37 -12.92 9.95
C ARG A 310 -14.28 -11.78 9.53
N ALA A 311 -15.48 -11.70 10.10
CA ALA A 311 -16.49 -10.70 9.80
C ALA A 311 -15.97 -9.25 9.81
N GLY A 312 -15.16 -8.91 10.82
CA GLY A 312 -14.59 -7.57 11.01
C GLY A 312 -13.15 -7.41 10.50
N THR A 313 -12.63 -8.34 9.69
CA THR A 313 -11.23 -8.32 9.24
C THR A 313 -11.11 -8.06 7.74
N VAL A 314 -10.25 -7.10 7.39
CA VAL A 314 -9.89 -6.72 6.02
C VAL A 314 -8.41 -7.01 5.78
N PHE A 315 -8.09 -7.72 4.71
CA PHE A 315 -6.72 -8.07 4.32
C PHE A 315 -6.33 -7.42 2.99
N THR A 316 -5.30 -6.56 2.98
CA THR A 316 -4.73 -6.06 1.71
C THR A 316 -3.44 -6.82 1.40
N THR A 317 -3.31 -7.31 0.17
CA THR A 317 -2.04 -7.86 -0.34
C THR A 317 -1.36 -6.86 -1.28
N HIS A 318 -0.04 -6.70 -1.13
CA HIS A 318 0.78 -5.77 -1.92
C HIS A 318 1.80 -6.48 -2.80
N THR A 319 1.84 -7.80 -2.72
CA THR A 319 2.93 -8.62 -3.24
C THR A 319 2.50 -9.30 -4.54
N PRO A 320 3.12 -8.96 -5.69
CA PRO A 320 2.75 -9.54 -6.99
C PRO A 320 3.43 -10.89 -7.26
N VAL A 321 4.34 -11.34 -6.38
CA VAL A 321 5.12 -12.58 -6.55
C VAL A 321 5.19 -13.40 -5.26
N PRO A 322 5.04 -14.73 -5.30
CA PRO A 322 5.05 -15.57 -4.10
C PRO A 322 6.31 -15.41 -3.22
N ALA A 323 7.47 -15.16 -3.84
CA ALA A 323 8.75 -14.99 -3.15
C ALA A 323 8.84 -13.74 -2.25
N GLY A 324 7.91 -12.78 -2.41
CA GLY A 324 7.84 -11.58 -1.57
C GLY A 324 6.98 -11.76 -0.31
N ILE A 325 6.33 -12.91 -0.13
CA ILE A 325 5.45 -13.20 1.00
C ILE A 325 6.25 -13.87 2.11
N ASP A 326 6.11 -13.37 3.35
CA ASP A 326 6.74 -13.98 4.52
C ASP A 326 6.21 -15.40 4.75
N ARG A 327 7.16 -16.35 4.85
CA ARG A 327 6.91 -17.77 5.09
C ARG A 327 7.82 -18.25 6.23
N PHE A 328 7.25 -19.01 7.16
CA PHE A 328 7.98 -19.57 8.29
C PHE A 328 7.94 -21.09 8.27
N ASP A 329 8.98 -21.75 8.77
CA ASP A 329 8.93 -23.20 8.97
C ASP A 329 7.81 -23.58 9.93
N ARG A 330 7.05 -24.64 9.59
CA ARG A 330 5.95 -25.17 10.41
C ARG A 330 6.38 -25.39 11.87
N GLU A 331 7.53 -26.01 12.07
CA GLU A 331 8.04 -26.35 13.41
C GLU A 331 8.36 -25.10 14.23
N LEU A 332 8.84 -24.03 13.60
CA LEU A 332 9.11 -22.76 14.25
C LEU A 332 7.82 -22.12 14.76
N VAL A 333 6.75 -22.10 13.95
CA VAL A 333 5.44 -21.60 14.38
C VAL A 333 4.88 -22.48 15.50
N ALA A 334 4.93 -23.80 15.34
CA ALA A 334 4.45 -24.74 16.37
C ALA A 334 5.18 -24.57 17.72
N HIS A 335 6.47 -24.23 17.69
CA HIS A 335 7.24 -23.96 18.89
C HIS A 335 6.70 -22.75 19.67
N HIS A 336 6.37 -21.65 18.98
CA HIS A 336 5.91 -20.40 19.60
C HIS A 336 4.42 -20.38 20.00
N PHE A 337 3.65 -21.37 19.56
CA PHE A 337 2.23 -21.56 19.90
C PHE A 337 1.93 -22.92 20.55
N GLY A 338 2.97 -23.57 21.10
CA GLY A 338 2.81 -24.83 21.84
C GLY A 338 2.14 -24.64 23.22
N PRO A 339 1.89 -25.73 23.97
CA PRO A 339 1.14 -25.69 25.24
C PRO A 339 1.69 -24.74 26.31
N ASP A 340 3.00 -24.49 26.31
CA ASP A 340 3.69 -23.63 27.28
C ASP A 340 4.08 -22.25 26.70
N ALA A 341 3.49 -21.85 25.57
CA ALA A 341 3.84 -20.63 24.83
C ALA A 341 2.65 -19.65 24.70
N GLU A 342 2.64 -18.84 23.64
CA GLU A 342 1.62 -17.80 23.43
C GLU A 342 0.27 -18.41 23.00
N LEU A 343 -0.83 -17.85 23.49
CA LEU A 343 -2.21 -18.32 23.23
C LEU A 343 -2.46 -19.83 23.52
N PRO A 344 -2.14 -20.34 24.73
CA PRO A 344 -2.25 -21.77 25.06
C PRO A 344 -3.68 -22.33 25.02
N GLY A 345 -4.69 -21.46 24.98
CA GLY A 345 -6.10 -21.83 24.81
C GLY A 345 -6.50 -22.22 23.38
N ILE A 346 -5.61 -22.03 22.40
CA ILE A 346 -5.85 -22.40 21.00
C ILE A 346 -4.97 -23.59 20.64
N ASP A 347 -5.57 -24.63 20.09
CA ASP A 347 -4.82 -25.79 19.58
C ASP A 347 -3.86 -25.38 18.45
N VAL A 348 -2.61 -25.79 18.57
CA VAL A 348 -1.54 -25.44 17.63
C VAL A 348 -1.84 -25.91 16.21
N GLU A 349 -2.49 -27.07 16.04
CA GLU A 349 -2.85 -27.57 14.71
C GLU A 349 -3.94 -26.71 14.04
N ARG A 350 -4.81 -26.07 14.83
CA ARG A 350 -5.77 -25.08 14.32
C ARG A 350 -5.06 -23.81 13.84
N ILE A 351 -4.05 -23.36 14.57
CA ILE A 351 -3.22 -22.22 14.17
C ILE A 351 -2.48 -22.54 12.87
N LEU A 352 -1.78 -23.67 12.81
CA LEU A 352 -1.09 -24.13 11.60
C LEU A 352 -2.06 -24.22 10.41
N GLY A 353 -3.25 -24.78 10.62
CA GLY A 353 -4.30 -24.87 9.60
C GLY A 353 -4.72 -23.54 8.97
N LEU A 354 -4.43 -22.39 9.59
CA LEU A 354 -4.66 -21.07 9.00
C LEU A 354 -3.57 -20.67 8.00
N GLY A 355 -2.30 -21.04 8.22
CA GLY A 355 -1.19 -20.64 7.34
C GLY A 355 -0.70 -21.72 6.36
N MET A 356 -1.04 -23.00 6.58
CA MET A 356 -0.54 -24.09 5.73
C MET A 356 -1.21 -24.14 4.35
N GLU A 357 -0.40 -24.38 3.32
CA GLU A 357 -0.82 -24.58 1.93
C GLU A 357 -1.00 -26.08 1.62
N THR A 358 -2.15 -26.65 1.97
CA THR A 358 -2.45 -28.09 1.79
C THR A 358 -3.14 -28.43 0.47
N TYR A 359 -3.29 -27.45 -0.43
CA TYR A 359 -3.88 -27.63 -1.76
C TYR A 359 -2.82 -28.10 -2.78
N PRO A 360 -3.22 -28.68 -3.93
CA PRO A 360 -2.28 -29.08 -4.97
C PRO A 360 -1.39 -27.92 -5.44
N GLY A 361 -0.07 -28.11 -5.40
CA GLY A 361 0.93 -27.08 -5.73
C GLY A 361 1.29 -26.12 -4.59
N GLY A 362 0.71 -26.30 -3.40
CA GLY A 362 1.11 -25.59 -2.18
C GLY A 362 2.38 -26.16 -1.52
N GLU A 363 2.97 -25.40 -0.60
CA GLU A 363 4.14 -25.82 0.19
C GLU A 363 3.71 -26.26 1.61
N PRO A 364 3.46 -27.57 1.86
CA PRO A 364 2.85 -28.06 3.11
C PRO A 364 3.78 -28.09 4.33
N ASN A 365 5.01 -27.60 4.21
CA ASN A 365 5.96 -27.46 5.33
C ASN A 365 6.19 -26.00 5.74
N LEU A 366 5.66 -25.05 4.97
CA LEU A 366 5.79 -23.63 5.23
C LEU A 366 4.45 -23.03 5.66
N PHE A 367 4.50 -22.20 6.68
CA PHE A 367 3.41 -21.37 7.14
C PHE A 367 3.40 -20.05 6.36
N ASN A 368 2.40 -19.86 5.51
CA ASN A 368 2.26 -18.67 4.67
C ASN A 368 1.38 -17.61 5.34
N MET A 369 1.97 -16.44 5.62
CA MET A 369 1.27 -15.35 6.29
C MET A 369 0.14 -14.73 5.45
N ALA A 370 0.25 -14.69 4.12
CA ALA A 370 -0.82 -14.19 3.26
C ALA A 370 -2.01 -15.17 3.22
N VAL A 371 -1.74 -16.48 3.24
CA VAL A 371 -2.79 -17.50 3.34
C VAL A 371 -3.54 -17.38 4.66
N MET A 372 -2.82 -17.18 5.76
CA MET A 372 -3.45 -16.87 7.05
C MET A 372 -4.28 -15.58 6.98
N GLY A 373 -3.77 -14.52 6.34
CA GLY A 373 -4.50 -13.28 6.11
C GLY A 373 -5.83 -13.49 5.38
N LEU A 374 -5.84 -14.28 4.31
CA LEU A 374 -7.05 -14.62 3.54
C LEU A 374 -8.03 -15.51 4.33
N ARG A 375 -7.52 -16.41 5.16
CA ARG A 375 -8.36 -17.26 6.04
C ARG A 375 -8.86 -16.54 7.30
N LEU A 376 -8.22 -15.46 7.72
CA LEU A 376 -8.68 -14.61 8.83
C LEU A 376 -9.48 -13.39 8.38
N GLY A 377 -9.39 -12.99 7.11
CA GLY A 377 -10.19 -11.91 6.52
C GLY A 377 -11.44 -12.44 5.82
N GLN A 378 -12.61 -11.84 6.09
CA GLN A 378 -13.78 -12.05 5.23
C GLN A 378 -13.67 -11.24 3.93
N ARG A 379 -12.89 -10.15 3.94
CA ARG A 379 -12.70 -9.27 2.78
C ARG A 379 -11.21 -9.10 2.48
N ALA A 380 -10.87 -9.19 1.21
CA ALA A 380 -9.50 -9.01 0.75
C ALA A 380 -9.42 -8.13 -0.50
N ASN A 381 -8.31 -7.42 -0.68
CA ASN A 381 -8.07 -6.64 -1.90
C ASN A 381 -6.61 -6.60 -2.37
N GLY A 382 -6.43 -6.49 -3.68
CA GLY A 382 -5.21 -6.01 -4.32
C GLY A 382 -5.20 -4.48 -4.45
N VAL A 383 -4.08 -3.94 -4.95
CA VAL A 383 -3.73 -2.51 -4.84
C VAL A 383 -3.70 -1.73 -6.18
N SER A 384 -4.10 -2.42 -7.25
CA SER A 384 -4.54 -1.91 -8.55
C SER A 384 -5.49 -2.94 -9.18
N LEU A 385 -6.15 -2.61 -10.29
CA LEU A 385 -6.99 -3.55 -11.03
C LEU A 385 -6.16 -4.75 -11.53
N LEU A 386 -5.05 -4.51 -12.22
CA LEU A 386 -4.15 -5.56 -12.71
C LEU A 386 -3.63 -6.44 -11.57
N HIS A 387 -3.20 -5.83 -10.46
CA HIS A 387 -2.75 -6.60 -9.29
C HIS A 387 -3.85 -7.43 -8.66
N GLY A 388 -5.11 -6.97 -8.72
CA GLY A 388 -6.26 -7.77 -8.31
C GLY A 388 -6.36 -9.08 -9.10
N HIS A 389 -6.22 -9.01 -10.42
CA HIS A 389 -6.20 -10.22 -11.27
C HIS A 389 -5.01 -11.12 -10.94
N VAL A 390 -3.79 -10.56 -10.84
CA VAL A 390 -2.59 -11.33 -10.45
C VAL A 390 -2.76 -12.01 -9.08
N SER A 391 -3.36 -11.30 -8.10
CA SER A 391 -3.58 -11.85 -6.77
C SER A 391 -4.59 -13.00 -6.79
N ARG A 392 -5.67 -12.87 -7.57
CA ARG A 392 -6.67 -13.93 -7.74
C ARG A 392 -6.08 -15.19 -8.37
N GLU A 393 -5.23 -15.04 -9.38
CA GLU A 393 -4.51 -16.16 -9.99
C GLU A 393 -3.54 -16.80 -8.99
N MET A 394 -2.72 -15.99 -8.31
CA MET A 394 -1.72 -16.46 -7.35
C MET A 394 -2.32 -17.26 -6.20
N PHE A 395 -3.51 -16.86 -5.71
CA PHE A 395 -4.19 -17.52 -4.59
C PHE A 395 -5.32 -18.46 -5.01
N SER A 396 -5.48 -18.75 -6.30
CA SER A 396 -6.54 -19.63 -6.84
C SER A 396 -6.55 -21.03 -6.21
N GLY A 397 -5.39 -21.54 -5.75
CA GLY A 397 -5.30 -22.82 -5.05
C GLY A 397 -6.14 -22.92 -3.76
N LEU A 398 -6.51 -21.78 -3.15
CA LEU A 398 -7.41 -21.74 -1.99
C LEU A 398 -8.90 -21.91 -2.37
N TRP A 399 -9.25 -21.75 -3.64
CA TRP A 399 -10.61 -21.85 -4.18
C TRP A 399 -10.67 -22.82 -5.36
N PRO A 400 -10.41 -24.13 -5.14
CA PRO A 400 -10.39 -25.11 -6.21
C PRO A 400 -11.75 -25.17 -6.93
N GLY A 401 -11.71 -25.19 -8.26
CA GLY A 401 -12.90 -25.25 -9.12
C GLY A 401 -13.54 -23.90 -9.44
N PHE A 402 -13.07 -22.80 -8.87
CA PHE A 402 -13.47 -21.45 -9.25
C PHE A 402 -12.56 -20.88 -10.33
N ASP A 403 -13.13 -20.08 -11.22
CA ASP A 403 -12.32 -19.25 -12.11
C ASP A 403 -11.61 -18.16 -11.29
N PRO A 404 -10.38 -17.73 -11.68
CA PRO A 404 -9.65 -16.70 -10.97
C PRO A 404 -10.49 -15.43 -10.72
N ASP A 405 -11.29 -14.98 -11.68
CA ASP A 405 -12.12 -13.78 -11.52
C ASP A 405 -13.20 -13.89 -10.42
N GLU A 406 -13.51 -15.10 -9.94
CA GLU A 406 -14.44 -15.36 -8.84
C GLU A 406 -13.78 -15.46 -7.47
N VAL A 407 -12.45 -15.57 -7.41
CA VAL A 407 -11.69 -15.57 -6.16
C VAL A 407 -12.01 -14.25 -5.41
N PRO A 408 -12.42 -14.30 -4.13
CA PRO A 408 -13.00 -13.16 -3.39
C PRO A 408 -11.95 -12.13 -2.92
N ILE A 409 -11.12 -11.68 -3.86
CA ILE A 409 -10.15 -10.61 -3.70
C ILE A 409 -10.58 -9.47 -4.63
N THR A 410 -10.97 -8.31 -4.10
CA THR A 410 -11.29 -7.13 -4.93
C THR A 410 -10.03 -6.30 -5.23
N SER A 411 -10.20 -5.07 -5.72
CA SER A 411 -9.11 -4.10 -5.88
C SER A 411 -9.51 -2.73 -5.38
N VAL A 412 -8.59 -2.09 -4.66
CA VAL A 412 -8.63 -0.65 -4.34
C VAL A 412 -7.31 -0.07 -4.82
N THR A 413 -7.35 0.73 -5.89
CA THR A 413 -6.12 1.32 -6.43
C THR A 413 -5.53 2.31 -5.43
N ASN A 414 -4.23 2.20 -5.16
CA ASN A 414 -3.55 3.11 -4.24
C ASN A 414 -3.72 4.59 -4.63
N GLY A 415 -3.50 5.46 -3.65
CA GLY A 415 -3.38 6.90 -3.85
C GLY A 415 -2.27 7.49 -2.97
N VAL A 416 -1.93 8.75 -3.24
CA VAL A 416 -0.86 9.48 -2.54
C VAL A 416 -1.40 10.75 -1.89
N HIS A 417 -0.82 11.12 -0.75
CA HIS A 417 -1.27 12.25 0.04
C HIS A 417 -0.82 13.57 -0.57
N ALA A 418 -1.69 14.24 -1.35
CA ALA A 418 -1.33 15.45 -2.07
C ALA A 418 -0.70 16.56 -1.19
N PRO A 419 -1.20 16.88 0.02
CA PRO A 419 -0.54 17.88 0.88
C PRO A 419 0.91 17.51 1.29
N THR A 420 1.30 16.23 1.24
CA THR A 420 2.70 15.81 1.47
C THR A 420 3.57 16.04 0.22
N TRP A 421 3.03 15.72 -0.95
CA TRP A 421 3.81 15.47 -2.18
C TRP A 421 3.70 16.56 -3.24
N VAL A 422 2.70 17.43 -3.15
CA VAL A 422 2.55 18.60 -4.02
C VAL A 422 3.49 19.70 -3.55
N ALA A 423 4.25 20.28 -4.47
CA ALA A 423 5.14 21.40 -4.18
C ALA A 423 4.32 22.65 -3.78
N PRO A 424 4.80 23.47 -2.82
CA PRO A 424 4.12 24.70 -2.41
C PRO A 424 3.83 25.68 -3.57
N GLU A 425 4.67 25.69 -4.60
CA GLU A 425 4.48 26.48 -5.83
C GLU A 425 3.23 26.04 -6.60
N VAL A 426 3.01 24.73 -6.73
CA VAL A 426 1.84 24.16 -7.40
C VAL A 426 0.57 24.49 -6.61
N PHE A 427 0.61 24.34 -5.28
CA PHE A 427 -0.50 24.73 -4.42
C PHE A 427 -0.83 26.22 -4.54
N ARG A 428 0.19 27.10 -4.50
CA ARG A 428 0.00 28.56 -4.65
C ARG A 428 -0.62 28.94 -5.99
N LEU A 429 -0.26 28.24 -7.07
CA LEU A 429 -0.86 28.47 -8.38
C LEU A 429 -2.36 28.11 -8.35
N GLY A 430 -2.72 26.94 -7.82
CA GLY A 430 -4.13 26.56 -7.65
C GLY A 430 -4.92 27.52 -6.74
N ALA A 431 -4.33 27.90 -5.59
CA ALA A 431 -4.96 28.79 -4.63
C ALA A 431 -5.24 30.20 -5.18
N ARG A 432 -4.42 30.69 -6.13
CA ARG A 432 -4.68 31.95 -6.83
C ARG A 432 -5.89 31.87 -7.77
N GLN A 433 -6.13 30.71 -8.39
CA GLN A 433 -7.20 30.52 -9.36
C GLN A 433 -8.56 30.23 -8.72
N ILE A 434 -8.61 29.34 -7.73
CA ILE A 434 -9.88 28.89 -7.12
C ILE A 434 -10.03 29.21 -5.63
N GLY A 435 -9.02 29.85 -5.03
CA GLY A 435 -8.99 30.15 -3.59
C GLY A 435 -8.41 29.01 -2.75
N ALA A 436 -7.69 29.36 -1.68
CA ALA A 436 -6.94 28.42 -0.85
C ALA A 436 -7.80 27.27 -0.27
N GLN A 437 -8.98 27.59 0.28
CA GLN A 437 -9.87 26.58 0.86
C GLN A 437 -10.30 25.52 -0.17
N ARG A 438 -10.69 25.96 -1.38
CA ARG A 438 -11.14 25.04 -2.44
C ARG A 438 -10.00 24.17 -2.94
N THR A 439 -8.79 24.72 -3.03
CA THR A 439 -7.58 23.95 -3.39
C THR A 439 -7.25 22.91 -2.34
N GLU A 440 -7.30 23.26 -1.04
CA GLU A 440 -7.09 22.32 0.04
C GLU A 440 -8.12 21.19 0.04
N ASP A 441 -9.40 21.53 -0.10
CA ASP A 441 -10.48 20.53 -0.18
C ASP A 441 -10.35 19.61 -1.41
N ALA A 442 -9.84 20.13 -2.54
CA ALA A 442 -9.59 19.36 -3.75
C ALA A 442 -8.44 18.36 -3.58
N PHE A 443 -7.40 18.71 -2.83
CA PHE A 443 -6.23 17.84 -2.58
C PHE A 443 -6.46 16.82 -1.47
N THR A 444 -7.33 17.13 -0.50
CA THR A 444 -7.60 16.28 0.68
C THR A 444 -8.76 15.32 0.44
N VAL A 445 -9.95 15.81 0.05
CA VAL A 445 -11.16 14.99 -0.14
C VAL A 445 -11.22 14.41 -1.56
N GLY A 446 -10.76 15.18 -2.55
CA GLY A 446 -10.91 14.89 -3.98
C GLY A 446 -12.25 15.36 -4.56
N GLY A 447 -12.49 15.06 -5.85
CA GLY A 447 -13.67 15.46 -6.63
C GLY A 447 -13.29 16.17 -7.94
N SER A 448 -13.84 15.71 -9.07
CA SER A 448 -13.49 16.18 -10.43
C SER A 448 -13.76 17.67 -10.64
N ASP A 449 -14.93 18.13 -10.19
CA ASP A 449 -15.49 19.46 -10.49
C ASP A 449 -14.65 20.60 -9.88
N ARG A 450 -13.64 20.26 -9.06
CA ARG A 450 -12.76 21.20 -8.38
C ARG A 450 -11.44 21.44 -9.12
N TRP A 451 -11.15 20.64 -10.15
CA TRP A 451 -9.91 20.72 -10.94
C TRP A 451 -10.11 21.40 -12.30
N ASP A 452 -11.35 21.65 -12.73
CA ASP A 452 -11.66 22.26 -14.03
C ASP A 452 -10.98 23.62 -14.22
N ALA A 453 -10.83 24.41 -13.15
CA ALA A 453 -10.15 25.71 -13.19
C ALA A 453 -8.63 25.62 -13.43
N VAL A 454 -8.02 24.44 -13.29
CA VAL A 454 -6.63 24.21 -13.73
C VAL A 454 -6.54 24.31 -15.26
N ALA A 455 -7.61 24.02 -15.98
CA ALA A 455 -7.68 24.19 -17.43
C ALA A 455 -7.53 25.66 -17.86
N ASP A 456 -7.88 26.62 -16.98
CA ASP A 456 -7.87 28.05 -17.28
C ASP A 456 -6.51 28.73 -17.00
N ILE A 457 -5.53 28.02 -16.41
CA ILE A 457 -4.19 28.57 -16.14
C ILE A 457 -3.47 28.87 -17.46
N ALA A 458 -2.82 30.04 -17.58
CA ALA A 458 -2.10 30.39 -18.80
C ALA A 458 -0.87 29.48 -19.04
N ASP A 459 -0.58 29.15 -20.30
CA ASP A 459 0.52 28.25 -20.68
C ASP A 459 1.88 28.71 -20.13
N GLN A 460 2.15 30.01 -20.17
CA GLN A 460 3.37 30.61 -19.62
C GLN A 460 3.52 30.34 -18.12
N GLU A 461 2.42 30.42 -17.34
CA GLU A 461 2.47 30.18 -15.90
C GLU A 461 2.78 28.71 -15.58
N ILE A 462 2.25 27.77 -16.37
CA ILE A 462 2.58 26.34 -16.23
C ILE A 462 4.06 26.12 -16.56
N TRP A 463 4.55 26.69 -17.66
CA TRP A 463 5.95 26.52 -18.07
C TRP A 463 6.93 27.10 -17.04
N ASP A 464 6.66 28.32 -16.56
CA ASP A 464 7.48 29.00 -15.55
C ASP A 464 7.48 28.23 -14.22
N LEU A 465 6.32 27.74 -13.78
CA LEU A 465 6.21 26.86 -12.62
C LEU A 465 7.12 25.63 -12.77
N ARG A 466 7.01 24.91 -13.89
CA ARG A 466 7.80 23.71 -14.15
C ARG A 466 9.30 24.00 -14.19
N ARG A 467 9.71 25.16 -14.73
CA ARG A 467 11.11 25.60 -14.70
C ARG A 467 11.61 25.90 -13.28
N VAL A 468 10.81 26.60 -12.46
CA VAL A 468 11.14 26.88 -11.06
C VAL A 468 11.33 25.58 -10.27
N LEU A 469 10.46 24.58 -10.46
CA LEU A 469 10.58 23.29 -9.78
C LEU A 469 11.86 22.54 -10.19
N ARG A 470 12.24 22.58 -11.48
CA ARG A 470 13.52 22.06 -11.96
C ARG A 470 14.71 22.75 -11.33
N GLU A 471 14.68 24.08 -11.25
CA GLU A 471 15.76 24.87 -10.64
C GLU A 471 15.98 24.48 -9.17
N GLN A 472 14.91 24.29 -8.40
CA GLN A 472 15.01 23.80 -7.02
C GLN A 472 15.65 22.41 -6.96
N LEU A 473 15.31 21.50 -7.89
CA LEU A 473 15.93 20.17 -7.95
C LEU A 473 17.41 20.24 -8.33
N VAL A 474 17.80 21.12 -9.25
CA VAL A 474 19.21 21.32 -9.62
C VAL A 474 20.03 21.75 -8.40
N VAL A 475 19.53 22.71 -7.61
CA VAL A 475 20.20 23.14 -6.37
C VAL A 475 20.34 21.97 -5.39
N GLU A 476 19.25 21.24 -5.14
CA GLU A 476 19.24 20.08 -4.24
C GLU A 476 20.22 18.98 -4.69
N VAL A 477 20.28 18.70 -6.00
CA VAL A 477 21.21 17.74 -6.58
C VAL A 477 22.65 18.15 -6.31
N ARG A 478 23.00 19.42 -6.54
CA ARG A 478 24.37 19.91 -6.35
C ARG A 478 24.80 19.80 -4.89
N GLU A 479 23.93 20.20 -3.96
CA GLU A 479 24.20 20.10 -2.52
C GLU A 479 24.41 18.65 -2.07
N ARG A 480 23.52 17.74 -2.49
CA ARG A 480 23.62 16.31 -2.15
C ARG A 480 24.81 15.63 -2.78
N LEU A 481 25.12 15.97 -4.04
CA LEU A 481 26.26 15.43 -4.75
C LEU A 481 27.57 15.87 -4.07
N TYR A 482 27.66 17.15 -3.68
CA TYR A 482 28.79 17.66 -2.92
C TYR A 482 28.96 16.90 -1.60
N ALA A 483 27.89 16.71 -0.83
CA ALA A 483 27.92 15.95 0.42
C ALA A 483 28.34 14.47 0.21
N SER A 484 27.80 13.82 -0.82
CA SER A 484 28.14 12.44 -1.20
C SER A 484 29.62 12.30 -1.54
N TRP A 485 30.16 13.14 -2.42
CA TRP A 485 31.57 13.08 -2.80
C TRP A 485 32.52 13.41 -1.64
N ARG A 486 32.13 14.30 -0.73
CA ARG A 486 32.87 14.55 0.52
C ARG A 486 32.92 13.29 1.40
N GLN A 487 31.80 12.58 1.55
CA GLN A 487 31.75 11.30 2.29
C GLN A 487 32.60 10.22 1.62
N ARG A 488 32.67 10.21 0.27
CA ARG A 488 33.52 9.32 -0.53
C ARG A 488 35.02 9.64 -0.45
N GLY A 489 35.39 10.72 0.26
CA GLY A 489 36.78 11.10 0.52
C GLY A 489 37.38 12.13 -0.45
N ALA A 490 36.56 12.80 -1.28
CA ALA A 490 37.06 13.84 -2.19
C ALA A 490 37.42 15.14 -1.45
N GLY A 491 38.52 15.77 -1.88
CA GLY A 491 38.93 17.09 -1.43
C GLY A 491 38.10 18.19 -2.07
N THR A 492 37.92 19.33 -1.38
CA THR A 492 37.11 20.46 -1.89
C THR A 492 37.56 20.95 -3.27
N ALA A 493 38.87 20.93 -3.55
CA ALA A 493 39.41 21.33 -4.85
C ALA A 493 38.98 20.43 -6.03
N GLU A 494 38.57 19.19 -5.76
CA GLU A 494 38.13 18.23 -6.78
C GLU A 494 36.64 18.42 -7.16
N LEU A 495 35.90 19.27 -6.44
CA LEU A 495 34.43 19.34 -6.50
C LEU A 495 33.88 20.52 -7.29
N GLY A 496 34.72 21.40 -7.84
CA GLY A 496 34.27 22.59 -8.59
C GLY A 496 33.45 22.28 -9.85
N TRP A 497 33.50 21.06 -10.37
CA TRP A 497 32.66 20.65 -11.50
C TRP A 497 31.17 20.49 -11.12
N ILE A 498 30.85 20.35 -9.83
CA ILE A 498 29.48 20.17 -9.34
C ILE A 498 28.63 21.42 -9.61
N ASP A 499 29.23 22.60 -9.65
CA ASP A 499 28.53 23.86 -9.93
C ASP A 499 27.90 23.89 -11.33
N GLY A 500 28.41 23.07 -12.27
CA GLY A 500 27.87 22.92 -13.62
C GLY A 500 26.98 21.69 -13.82
N VAL A 501 26.67 20.95 -12.75
CA VAL A 501 25.86 19.73 -12.83
C VAL A 501 24.38 20.08 -12.96
N LEU A 502 23.75 19.53 -14.00
CA LEU A 502 22.36 19.76 -14.39
C LEU A 502 22.04 21.22 -14.72
N ASP A 503 21.03 21.40 -15.56
CA ASP A 503 20.57 22.70 -16.04
C ASP A 503 19.04 22.78 -15.90
N PRO A 504 18.48 23.86 -15.31
CA PRO A 504 17.04 24.02 -15.16
C PRO A 504 16.28 24.19 -16.48
N ASP A 505 16.96 24.42 -17.61
CA ASP A 505 16.35 24.59 -18.93
C ASP A 505 16.38 23.30 -19.79
N VAL A 506 16.98 22.22 -19.27
CA VAL A 506 17.08 20.90 -19.93
C VAL A 506 15.98 19.94 -19.44
N LEU A 507 15.50 19.08 -20.35
CA LEU A 507 14.55 18.01 -20.06
C LEU A 507 15.09 17.06 -18.98
N THR A 508 14.38 16.98 -17.85
CA THR A 508 14.84 16.21 -16.67
C THR A 508 14.03 14.94 -16.46
N VAL A 509 14.68 13.78 -16.49
CA VAL A 509 14.10 12.46 -16.23
C VAL A 509 14.44 12.00 -14.80
N GLY A 510 13.43 11.61 -14.03
CA GLY A 510 13.58 11.06 -12.70
C GLY A 510 13.43 9.54 -12.67
N PHE A 511 14.28 8.88 -11.87
CA PHE A 511 14.16 7.46 -11.55
C PHE A 511 14.51 7.22 -10.08
N ALA A 512 13.52 6.91 -9.23
CA ALA A 512 13.83 6.49 -7.85
C ALA A 512 12.96 5.37 -7.30
N ARG A 513 13.62 4.32 -6.77
CA ARG A 513 12.99 3.10 -6.23
C ARG A 513 13.97 2.24 -5.43
N ARG A 514 13.47 1.23 -4.70
CA ARG A 514 14.30 0.11 -4.24
C ARG A 514 14.88 -0.62 -5.46
N VAL A 515 16.04 -1.27 -5.31
CA VAL A 515 16.78 -1.90 -6.42
C VAL A 515 16.78 -3.44 -6.36
N PRO A 516 15.62 -4.13 -6.46
CA PRO A 516 15.58 -5.55 -6.81
C PRO A 516 15.73 -5.73 -8.34
N SER A 517 16.06 -6.95 -8.77
CA SER A 517 16.29 -7.30 -10.18
C SER A 517 15.10 -6.94 -11.10
N TYR A 518 13.86 -7.25 -10.68
CA TYR A 518 12.66 -7.02 -11.50
C TYR A 518 12.37 -5.53 -11.79
N LYS A 519 13.00 -4.60 -11.05
CA LYS A 519 12.86 -3.15 -11.25
C LYS A 519 13.80 -2.59 -12.31
N ARG A 520 14.71 -3.41 -12.85
CA ARG A 520 15.53 -3.15 -14.04
C ARG A 520 16.22 -1.77 -14.06
N LEU A 521 16.90 -1.44 -12.96
CA LEU A 521 17.66 -0.19 -12.78
C LEU A 521 18.63 0.08 -13.95
N THR A 522 19.32 -0.97 -14.43
CA THR A 522 20.36 -0.87 -15.46
C THR A 522 19.85 -1.07 -16.88
N LEU A 523 18.53 -1.17 -17.12
CA LEU A 523 17.98 -1.26 -18.48
C LEU A 523 18.40 -0.05 -19.33
N MET A 524 18.48 1.14 -18.72
CA MET A 524 18.96 2.37 -19.37
C MET A 524 20.46 2.34 -19.71
N LEU A 525 21.22 1.40 -19.15
CA LEU A 525 22.65 1.22 -19.44
C LEU A 525 22.89 0.11 -20.47
N ARG A 526 21.82 -0.53 -20.98
CA ARG A 526 21.93 -1.63 -21.93
C ARG A 526 22.59 -1.17 -23.24
N ASP A 527 22.31 0.05 -23.69
CA ASP A 527 23.02 0.73 -24.78
C ASP A 527 23.63 2.06 -24.28
N ARG A 528 24.86 1.98 -23.79
CA ARG A 528 25.57 3.12 -23.19
C ARG A 528 25.88 4.21 -24.20
N ASP A 529 26.19 3.86 -25.45
CA ASP A 529 26.53 4.82 -26.49
C ASP A 529 25.30 5.64 -26.86
N ARG A 530 24.16 4.97 -27.06
CA ARG A 530 22.89 5.63 -27.34
C ARG A 530 22.39 6.49 -26.16
N LEU A 531 22.62 6.05 -24.92
CA LEU A 531 22.39 6.89 -23.75
C LEU A 531 23.29 8.14 -23.74
N MET A 532 24.59 8.01 -24.04
CA MET A 532 25.50 9.16 -24.12
C MET A 532 25.05 10.15 -25.19
N ASP A 533 24.65 9.67 -26.37
CA ASP A 533 24.16 10.50 -27.46
C ASP A 533 22.90 11.29 -27.07
N LEU A 534 21.98 10.67 -26.32
CA LEU A 534 20.81 11.35 -25.75
C LEU A 534 21.19 12.42 -24.72
N LEU A 535 22.09 12.09 -23.78
CA LEU A 535 22.51 13.01 -22.72
C LEU A 535 23.24 14.23 -23.30
N LEU A 536 24.02 14.03 -24.36
CA LEU A 536 24.91 15.02 -24.95
C LEU A 536 24.40 15.60 -26.28
N HIS A 537 23.15 15.32 -26.65
CA HIS A 537 22.57 15.81 -27.89
C HIS A 537 22.67 17.34 -27.97
N SER A 538 23.18 17.86 -29.08
CA SER A 538 23.48 19.30 -29.24
C SER A 538 22.26 20.21 -29.12
N GLU A 539 21.13 19.81 -29.69
CA GLU A 539 19.89 20.61 -29.69
C GLU A 539 18.83 20.13 -28.68
N ARG A 540 18.82 18.85 -28.32
CA ARG A 540 17.78 18.22 -27.51
C ARG A 540 18.37 17.36 -26.38
N PRO A 541 19.25 17.93 -25.53
CA PRO A 541 19.91 17.16 -24.49
C PRO A 541 18.90 16.61 -23.48
N VAL A 542 19.23 15.51 -22.82
CA VAL A 542 18.47 14.96 -21.69
C VAL A 542 19.36 14.95 -20.46
N GLN A 543 18.76 15.11 -19.29
CA GLN A 543 19.45 14.89 -18.03
C GLN A 543 18.66 13.94 -17.11
N ILE A 544 19.36 13.14 -16.31
CA ILE A 544 18.76 12.04 -15.54
C ILE A 544 19.19 12.12 -14.08
N VAL A 545 18.20 12.09 -13.17
CA VAL A 545 18.44 11.98 -11.72
C VAL A 545 17.99 10.60 -11.26
N VAL A 546 18.95 9.80 -10.77
CA VAL A 546 18.69 8.45 -10.26
C VAL A 546 18.90 8.40 -8.76
N ALA A 547 18.03 7.70 -8.04
CA ALA A 547 18.21 7.43 -6.61
C ALA A 547 17.63 6.06 -6.24
N GLY A 548 18.21 5.40 -5.24
CA GLY A 548 17.68 4.09 -4.82
C GLY A 548 18.56 3.37 -3.83
N LYS A 549 17.97 2.41 -3.13
CA LYS A 549 18.63 1.57 -2.13
C LYS A 549 18.49 0.09 -2.52
N ALA A 550 19.59 -0.63 -2.55
CA ALA A 550 19.59 -2.09 -2.61
C ALA A 550 19.42 -2.67 -1.21
N HIS A 551 18.80 -3.85 -1.09
CA HIS A 551 18.71 -4.53 0.21
C HIS A 551 20.13 -4.86 0.72
N PRO A 552 20.44 -4.76 2.02
CA PRO A 552 21.79 -4.98 2.53
C PRO A 552 22.36 -6.37 2.20
N ALA A 553 21.49 -7.38 2.10
CA ALA A 553 21.82 -8.77 1.72
C ALA A 553 21.74 -9.06 0.21
N ASP A 554 21.36 -8.07 -0.62
CA ASP A 554 21.25 -8.24 -2.07
C ASP A 554 22.50 -7.69 -2.77
N ASP A 555 23.55 -8.51 -2.82
CA ASP A 555 24.79 -8.16 -3.52
C ASP A 555 24.59 -7.92 -5.02
N GLY A 556 23.58 -8.57 -5.63
CA GLY A 556 23.21 -8.35 -7.02
C GLY A 556 22.71 -6.91 -7.23
N GLY A 557 21.74 -6.49 -6.43
CA GLY A 557 21.24 -5.10 -6.42
C GLY A 557 22.33 -4.07 -6.14
N LYS A 558 23.28 -4.36 -5.23
CA LYS A 558 24.42 -3.47 -4.95
C LYS A 558 25.36 -3.32 -6.16
N ARG A 559 25.59 -4.40 -6.92
CA ARG A 559 26.37 -4.34 -8.17
C ARG A 559 25.68 -3.49 -9.23
N LEU A 560 24.36 -3.60 -9.37
CA LEU A 560 23.58 -2.75 -10.28
C LEU A 560 23.70 -1.26 -9.92
N VAL A 561 23.62 -0.92 -8.62
CA VAL A 561 23.88 0.45 -8.13
C VAL A 561 25.29 0.90 -8.48
N GLN A 562 26.29 0.06 -8.21
CA GLN A 562 27.70 0.40 -8.48
C GLN A 562 27.96 0.66 -9.96
N GLU A 563 27.39 -0.16 -10.86
CA GLU A 563 27.52 0.02 -12.31
C GLU A 563 26.99 1.39 -12.74
N LEU A 564 25.79 1.76 -12.26
CA LEU A 564 25.18 3.04 -12.58
C LEU A 564 25.96 4.22 -11.99
N VAL A 565 26.45 4.12 -10.75
CA VAL A 565 27.28 5.17 -10.13
C VAL A 565 28.55 5.39 -10.95
N ARG A 566 29.22 4.32 -11.39
CA ARG A 566 30.43 4.43 -12.22
C ARG A 566 30.15 5.11 -13.55
N PHE A 567 29.03 4.81 -14.19
CA PHE A 567 28.63 5.50 -15.42
C PHE A 567 28.31 6.97 -15.15
N ALA A 568 27.54 7.27 -14.10
CA ALA A 568 27.15 8.63 -13.74
C ALA A 568 28.35 9.50 -13.32
N ASP A 569 29.40 8.90 -12.76
CA ASP A 569 30.62 9.61 -12.36
C ASP A 569 31.58 9.89 -13.53
N ASP A 570 31.36 9.31 -14.71
CA ASP A 570 32.22 9.51 -15.88
C ASP A 570 32.25 11.02 -16.27
N PRO A 571 33.43 11.66 -16.35
CA PRO A 571 33.56 13.07 -16.72
C PRO A 571 32.82 13.50 -17.99
N ARG A 572 32.62 12.58 -18.95
CA ARG A 572 31.90 12.83 -20.19
C ARG A 572 30.42 13.13 -19.96
N VAL A 573 29.79 12.54 -18.93
CA VAL A 573 28.34 12.61 -18.71
C VAL A 573 27.92 13.08 -17.32
N ARG A 574 28.83 13.18 -16.35
CA ARG A 574 28.53 13.54 -14.94
C ARG A 574 27.85 14.90 -14.72
N HIS A 575 27.79 15.74 -15.75
CA HIS A 575 27.06 17.00 -15.74
C HIS A 575 25.59 16.86 -16.21
N ARG A 576 25.20 15.68 -16.72
CA ARG A 576 23.86 15.35 -17.24
C ARG A 576 23.21 14.16 -16.52
N ILE A 577 23.96 13.27 -15.90
CA ILE A 577 23.40 12.13 -15.14
C ILE A 577 24.03 12.06 -13.75
N VAL A 578 23.20 11.84 -12.73
CA VAL A 578 23.64 11.76 -11.34
C VAL A 578 22.97 10.59 -10.62
N PHE A 579 23.70 10.00 -9.67
CA PHE A 579 23.14 9.08 -8.68
C PHE A 579 23.16 9.74 -7.29
N LEU A 580 21.99 9.89 -6.67
CA LEU A 580 21.84 10.46 -5.33
C LEU A 580 21.68 9.35 -4.27
N PRO A 581 22.62 9.24 -3.30
CA PRO A 581 22.49 8.27 -2.23
C PRO A 581 21.47 8.71 -1.18
N ASP A 582 21.05 7.76 -0.37
CA ASP A 582 20.15 7.91 0.78
C ASP A 582 18.75 8.40 0.40
N TYR A 583 18.18 7.80 -0.65
CA TYR A 583 16.80 8.08 -1.06
C TYR A 583 15.82 7.94 0.13
N GLY A 584 14.99 8.97 0.32
CA GLY A 584 14.02 9.09 1.40
C GLY A 584 13.03 10.23 1.15
N MET A 585 12.10 10.46 2.09
CA MET A 585 10.99 11.41 1.90
C MET A 585 11.46 12.84 1.61
N ALA A 586 12.48 13.34 2.34
CA ALA A 586 13.01 14.69 2.15
C ALA A 586 13.53 14.92 0.72
N MET A 587 14.30 13.97 0.18
CA MET A 587 14.75 14.03 -1.21
C MET A 587 13.57 13.93 -2.19
N ALA A 588 12.64 13.00 -1.92
CA ALA A 588 11.50 12.74 -2.79
C ALA A 588 10.59 13.98 -2.97
N GLN A 589 10.44 14.81 -1.92
CA GLN A 589 9.68 16.08 -1.98
C GLN A 589 10.29 17.13 -2.92
N LYS A 590 11.57 17.00 -3.30
CA LYS A 590 12.23 17.85 -4.31
C LYS A 590 12.37 17.15 -5.64
N LEU A 591 12.59 15.83 -5.62
CA LEU A 591 12.77 15.01 -6.81
C LEU A 591 11.50 14.95 -7.67
N TYR A 592 10.35 14.56 -7.09
CA TYR A 592 9.12 14.41 -7.88
C TYR A 592 8.68 15.70 -8.57
N PRO A 593 8.65 16.87 -7.89
CA PRO A 593 8.25 18.11 -8.54
C PRO A 593 9.24 18.58 -9.59
N GLY A 594 10.55 18.38 -9.39
CA GLY A 594 11.57 18.86 -10.31
C GLY A 594 11.79 18.02 -11.57
N CYS A 595 11.26 16.81 -11.65
CA CYS A 595 11.36 15.98 -12.86
C CYS A 595 10.24 16.31 -13.85
N ASP A 596 10.55 16.33 -15.14
CA ASP A 596 9.59 16.49 -16.24
C ASP A 596 9.01 15.15 -16.71
N ILE A 597 9.84 14.11 -16.66
CA ILE A 597 9.47 12.72 -16.94
C ILE A 597 9.76 11.87 -15.72
N TRP A 598 8.80 11.04 -15.32
CA TRP A 598 9.01 9.99 -14.35
C TRP A 598 9.11 8.64 -15.06
N LEU A 599 10.29 8.01 -15.00
CA LEU A 599 10.56 6.75 -15.70
C LEU A 599 10.24 5.54 -14.82
N ASN A 600 9.42 4.61 -15.34
CA ASN A 600 9.09 3.33 -14.72
C ASN A 600 9.18 2.14 -15.71
N ASN A 601 10.12 1.23 -15.50
CA ASN A 601 10.36 0.08 -16.38
C ASN A 601 10.43 -1.27 -15.63
N PRO A 602 9.52 -1.57 -14.68
CA PRO A 602 9.50 -2.88 -14.05
C PRO A 602 9.19 -3.99 -15.08
N LEU A 603 9.55 -5.22 -14.75
CA LEU A 603 9.00 -6.39 -15.45
C LEU A 603 7.49 -6.45 -15.22
N ARG A 604 6.71 -6.60 -16.28
CA ARG A 604 5.25 -6.81 -16.20
C ARG A 604 4.96 -8.29 -15.93
N PRO A 605 4.01 -8.66 -15.05
CA PRO A 605 3.16 -7.82 -14.17
C PRO A 605 3.70 -7.77 -12.72
N LEU A 606 4.99 -7.46 -12.52
CA LEU A 606 5.67 -7.57 -11.23
C LEU A 606 5.67 -6.28 -10.41
N GLU A 607 5.05 -5.20 -10.88
CA GLU A 607 4.75 -4.01 -10.07
C GLU A 607 3.28 -4.01 -9.66
N ALA A 608 2.99 -4.29 -8.38
CA ALA A 608 1.62 -4.30 -7.87
C ALA A 608 0.87 -2.97 -8.05
N CYS A 609 1.56 -1.85 -7.96
CA CYS A 609 0.95 -0.54 -8.18
C CYS A 609 2.01 0.48 -8.64
N GLY A 610 2.83 1.00 -7.72
CA GLY A 610 3.89 1.97 -8.01
C GLY A 610 3.51 3.44 -7.77
N THR A 611 3.39 3.86 -6.50
CA THR A 611 2.92 5.21 -6.12
C THR A 611 3.88 6.36 -6.45
N SER A 612 5.09 6.11 -6.95
CA SER A 612 6.05 7.16 -7.31
C SER A 612 5.59 8.00 -8.50
N GLY A 613 5.04 7.36 -9.54
CA GLY A 613 4.51 8.06 -10.72
C GLY A 613 3.27 8.90 -10.40
N MET A 614 2.48 8.49 -9.39
CA MET A 614 1.36 9.27 -8.87
C MET A 614 1.81 10.60 -8.24
N LYS A 615 2.88 10.57 -7.43
CA LYS A 615 3.44 11.77 -6.79
C LYS A 615 4.03 12.73 -7.81
N ALA A 616 4.68 12.18 -8.83
CA ALA A 616 5.19 12.96 -9.96
C ALA A 616 4.04 13.64 -10.72
N ALA A 617 2.97 12.89 -11.05
CA ALA A 617 1.81 13.40 -11.77
C ALA A 617 1.13 14.58 -11.07
N LEU A 618 1.01 14.54 -9.73
CA LEU A 618 0.44 15.64 -8.95
C LEU A 618 1.21 16.98 -9.07
N ASN A 619 2.44 16.95 -9.55
CA ASN A 619 3.26 18.13 -9.77
C ASN A 619 3.37 18.52 -11.26
N GLY A 620 2.65 17.84 -12.15
CA GLY A 620 2.71 18.08 -13.60
C GLY A 620 3.86 17.36 -14.30
N CYS A 621 4.45 16.34 -13.66
CA CYS A 621 5.40 15.44 -14.33
C CYS A 621 4.65 14.41 -15.17
N LEU A 622 5.12 14.16 -16.39
CA LEU A 622 4.57 13.16 -17.29
C LEU A 622 5.17 11.78 -17.01
N ASN A 623 4.42 10.70 -17.24
CA ASN A 623 4.91 9.34 -16.98
C ASN A 623 5.45 8.70 -18.27
N LEU A 624 6.60 8.06 -18.17
CA LEU A 624 7.14 7.16 -19.20
C LEU A 624 7.26 5.78 -18.55
N SER A 625 6.27 4.91 -18.79
CA SER A 625 6.13 3.68 -18.01
C SER A 625 5.71 2.47 -18.82
N VAL A 626 6.15 1.28 -18.43
CA VAL A 626 5.51 0.01 -18.82
C VAL A 626 4.06 0.00 -18.31
N LEU A 627 3.14 -0.59 -19.08
CA LEU A 627 1.72 -0.77 -18.70
C LEU A 627 1.60 -1.83 -17.60
N ASP A 628 1.98 -1.45 -16.39
CA ASP A 628 1.93 -2.31 -15.20
C ASP A 628 1.40 -1.52 -13.99
N GLY A 629 1.00 -2.22 -12.93
CA GLY A 629 0.51 -1.61 -11.69
C GLY A 629 -0.71 -0.70 -11.90
N TRP A 630 -0.61 0.56 -11.48
CA TRP A 630 -1.70 1.55 -11.69
C TRP A 630 -1.69 2.16 -13.09
N TRP A 631 -0.56 2.08 -13.81
CA TRP A 631 -0.45 2.73 -15.11
C TRP A 631 -1.26 1.99 -16.17
N ASP A 632 -1.35 0.66 -16.07
CA ASP A 632 -2.18 -0.20 -16.94
C ASP A 632 -3.65 0.27 -17.00
N GLU A 633 -4.24 0.63 -15.85
CA GLU A 633 -5.66 1.03 -15.77
C GLU A 633 -5.94 2.50 -16.16
N TRP A 634 -4.99 3.42 -16.01
CA TRP A 634 -5.23 4.87 -16.22
C TRP A 634 -4.43 5.51 -17.35
N PHE A 635 -3.57 4.76 -18.04
CA PHE A 635 -2.80 5.27 -19.16
C PHE A 635 -3.69 5.90 -20.23
N ARG A 636 -3.33 7.12 -20.62
CA ARG A 636 -3.77 7.78 -21.84
C ARG A 636 -2.56 8.47 -22.47
N PRO A 637 -2.49 8.58 -23.82
CA PRO A 637 -1.39 9.26 -24.50
C PRO A 637 -1.18 10.72 -24.06
N ASP A 638 -2.21 11.37 -23.50
CA ASP A 638 -2.14 12.75 -23.02
C ASP A 638 -1.38 12.89 -21.69
N PHE A 639 -1.18 11.79 -20.95
CA PHE A 639 -0.48 11.79 -19.65
C PHE A 639 0.99 11.38 -19.74
N GLY A 640 1.43 10.98 -20.93
CA GLY A 640 2.78 10.49 -21.18
C GLY A 640 2.80 9.30 -22.14
N TRP A 641 3.71 8.36 -21.90
CA TRP A 641 4.03 7.30 -22.87
C TRP A 641 4.09 5.93 -22.21
N ALA A 642 3.61 4.93 -22.96
CA ALA A 642 3.73 3.53 -22.62
C ALA A 642 5.00 2.95 -23.26
N ILE A 643 5.87 2.33 -22.47
CA ILE A 643 6.98 1.51 -22.97
C ILE A 643 6.37 0.16 -23.39
N PRO A 644 6.45 -0.22 -24.69
CA PRO A 644 5.97 -1.52 -25.14
C PRO A 644 6.67 -2.66 -24.40
N THR A 645 5.90 -3.65 -23.96
CA THR A 645 6.42 -4.88 -23.38
C THR A 645 6.61 -5.92 -24.47
N ALA A 646 7.70 -6.68 -24.44
CA ALA A 646 7.89 -7.79 -25.37
C ALA A 646 7.14 -9.03 -24.85
N ASP A 647 5.89 -9.20 -25.26
CA ASP A 647 5.04 -10.31 -24.85
C ASP A 647 5.26 -11.54 -25.75
N GLY A 648 5.77 -12.65 -25.21
CA GLY A 648 5.87 -13.92 -25.92
C GLY A 648 6.59 -15.01 -25.12
N THR A 649 5.98 -16.20 -25.04
CA THR A 649 6.50 -17.37 -24.29
C THR A 649 7.83 -17.94 -24.81
N ALA A 650 8.32 -17.45 -25.95
CA ALA A 650 9.57 -17.86 -26.59
C ALA A 650 10.67 -16.79 -26.52
N THR A 651 10.42 -15.65 -25.87
CA THR A 651 11.42 -14.58 -25.71
C THR A 651 12.21 -14.82 -24.44
N ASP A 652 13.51 -15.06 -24.53
CA ASP A 652 14.36 -15.11 -23.33
C ASP A 652 14.47 -13.72 -22.66
N ASP A 653 14.91 -13.71 -21.40
CA ASP A 653 14.98 -12.49 -20.58
C ASP A 653 15.89 -11.42 -21.18
N ASP A 654 17.03 -11.81 -21.77
CA ASP A 654 18.00 -10.90 -22.38
C ASP A 654 17.43 -10.25 -23.64
N ARG A 655 16.76 -11.04 -24.49
CA ARG A 655 16.13 -10.56 -25.72
C ARG A 655 14.97 -9.61 -25.43
N ARG A 656 14.17 -9.89 -24.40
CA ARG A 656 13.12 -8.98 -23.93
C ARG A 656 13.74 -7.64 -23.52
N ASP A 657 14.76 -7.68 -22.67
CA ASP A 657 15.38 -6.47 -22.16
C ASP A 657 16.04 -5.65 -23.29
N ASP A 658 16.62 -6.28 -24.31
CA ASP A 658 17.13 -5.58 -25.50
C ASP A 658 16.02 -4.88 -26.30
N LEU A 659 14.88 -5.56 -26.51
CA LEU A 659 13.72 -5.00 -27.23
C LEU A 659 13.10 -3.82 -26.47
N GLU A 660 12.89 -3.99 -25.17
CA GLU A 660 12.28 -2.96 -24.34
C GLU A 660 13.23 -1.78 -24.09
N ALA A 661 14.54 -2.01 -23.99
CA ALA A 661 15.54 -0.94 -23.98
C ALA A 661 15.51 -0.16 -25.29
N SER A 662 15.51 -0.83 -26.44
CA SER A 662 15.40 -0.16 -27.75
C SER A 662 14.14 0.70 -27.84
N ALA A 663 12.99 0.16 -27.42
CA ALA A 663 11.73 0.90 -27.43
C ALA A 663 11.74 2.11 -26.48
N LEU A 664 12.39 1.99 -25.32
CA LEU A 664 12.62 3.11 -24.39
C LEU A 664 13.44 4.23 -25.06
N TYR A 665 14.54 3.89 -25.73
CA TYR A 665 15.36 4.88 -26.45
C TYR A 665 14.58 5.51 -27.61
N ASP A 666 13.86 4.73 -28.42
CA ASP A 666 13.06 5.23 -29.53
C ASP A 666 12.01 6.25 -29.04
N LEU A 667 11.35 5.96 -27.91
CA LEU A 667 10.41 6.91 -27.29
C LEU A 667 11.10 8.19 -26.85
N LEU A 668 12.24 8.09 -26.16
CA LEU A 668 12.99 9.26 -25.68
C LEU A 668 13.47 10.14 -26.84
N GLU A 669 14.06 9.54 -27.87
CA GLU A 669 14.67 10.23 -29.01
C GLU A 669 13.63 10.83 -29.97
N GLN A 670 12.58 10.08 -30.29
CA GLN A 670 11.67 10.43 -31.38
C GLN A 670 10.39 11.09 -30.90
N ARG A 671 10.00 10.91 -29.62
CA ARG A 671 8.74 11.43 -29.08
C ARG A 671 8.92 12.37 -27.92
N VAL A 672 9.62 11.95 -26.86
CA VAL A 672 9.70 12.71 -25.60
C VAL A 672 10.55 13.97 -25.76
N ALA A 673 11.82 13.82 -26.13
CA ALA A 673 12.71 14.98 -26.27
C ALA A 673 12.23 15.97 -27.35
N PRO A 674 11.82 15.53 -28.56
CA PRO A 674 11.25 16.45 -29.54
C PRO A 674 10.03 17.21 -29.02
N ARG A 675 9.11 16.55 -28.30
CA ARG A 675 7.91 17.21 -27.74
C ARG A 675 8.26 18.29 -26.71
N PHE A 676 9.31 18.07 -25.92
CA PHE A 676 9.76 19.04 -24.92
C PHE A 676 10.45 20.26 -25.55
N TYR A 677 11.22 20.07 -26.64
CA TYR A 677 12.02 21.11 -27.29
C TYR A 677 11.33 21.80 -28.47
N GLU A 678 10.26 21.21 -29.03
CA GLU A 678 9.41 21.86 -30.05
C GLU A 678 8.87 23.19 -29.49
N ARG A 679 8.97 24.27 -30.26
CA ARG A 679 8.47 25.60 -29.89
C ARG A 679 7.40 26.03 -30.87
N GLY A 680 6.24 26.41 -30.36
CA GLY A 680 5.14 26.98 -31.13
C GLY A 680 5.36 28.44 -31.48
N GLN A 681 4.32 29.10 -32.02
CA GLN A 681 4.42 30.51 -32.44
C GLN A 681 4.69 31.47 -31.27
N GLY A 682 4.26 31.11 -30.05
CA GLY A 682 4.51 31.87 -28.82
C GLY A 682 5.89 31.62 -28.18
N GLY A 683 6.74 30.78 -28.78
CA GLY A 683 8.05 30.43 -28.20
C GLY A 683 7.99 29.47 -27.00
N LEU A 684 6.84 28.82 -26.78
CA LEU A 684 6.62 27.81 -25.75
C LEU A 684 6.39 26.42 -26.37
N PRO A 685 6.62 25.32 -25.63
CA PRO A 685 6.25 23.98 -26.07
C PRO A 685 4.76 23.69 -25.82
N ASP A 686 3.88 24.30 -26.62
CA ASP A 686 2.42 24.28 -26.44
C ASP A 686 1.86 22.87 -26.20
N ARG A 687 2.31 21.90 -27.01
CA ARG A 687 1.86 20.50 -26.89
C ARG A 687 2.35 19.80 -25.63
N TRP A 688 3.52 20.17 -25.11
CA TRP A 688 4.02 19.63 -23.85
C TRP A 688 3.22 20.19 -22.68
N ILE A 689 2.99 21.51 -22.69
CA ILE A 689 2.21 22.21 -21.66
C ILE A 689 0.79 21.65 -21.60
N GLU A 690 0.18 21.36 -22.76
CA GLU A 690 -1.14 20.72 -22.80
C GLU A 690 -1.13 19.34 -22.12
N MET A 691 -0.11 18.49 -22.35
CA MET A 691 0.00 17.20 -21.65
C MET A 691 0.13 17.37 -20.13
N VAL A 692 0.87 18.40 -19.69
CA VAL A 692 0.98 18.74 -18.26
C VAL A 692 -0.38 19.17 -17.70
N ARG A 693 -1.13 20.00 -18.41
CA ARG A 693 -2.49 20.42 -18.05
C ARG A 693 -3.45 19.25 -17.95
N GLN A 694 -3.43 18.34 -18.94
CA GLN A 694 -4.24 17.13 -18.95
C GLN A 694 -3.91 16.22 -17.76
N THR A 695 -2.62 16.06 -17.46
CA THR A 695 -2.15 15.31 -16.28
C THR A 695 -2.71 15.88 -14.98
N LEU A 696 -2.57 17.20 -14.77
CA LEU A 696 -3.06 17.84 -13.55
C LEU A 696 -4.58 17.75 -13.43
N THR A 697 -5.31 17.99 -14.51
CA THR A 697 -6.79 18.10 -14.50
C THR A 697 -7.49 16.75 -14.42
N HIS A 698 -7.01 15.73 -15.15
CA HIS A 698 -7.73 14.46 -15.29
C HIS A 698 -7.08 13.27 -14.61
N LEU A 699 -5.76 13.28 -14.45
CA LEU A 699 -5.06 12.22 -13.72
C LEU A 699 -4.88 12.57 -12.24
N GLY A 700 -4.61 13.85 -11.92
CA GLY A 700 -4.48 14.37 -10.55
C GLY A 700 -5.58 13.92 -9.59
N PRO A 701 -6.88 14.09 -9.91
CA PRO A 701 -7.98 13.68 -9.02
C PRO A 701 -8.03 12.17 -8.73
N LYS A 702 -7.56 11.33 -9.67
CA LYS A 702 -7.60 9.86 -9.54
C LYS A 702 -6.54 9.37 -8.57
N VAL A 703 -5.36 9.99 -8.55
CA VAL A 703 -4.20 9.50 -7.79
C VAL A 703 -4.22 9.86 -6.29
N LEU A 704 -5.29 10.49 -5.79
CA LEU A 704 -5.37 11.00 -4.41
C LEU A 704 -5.61 9.89 -3.37
N ALA A 705 -4.88 9.95 -2.25
CA ALA A 705 -5.09 9.07 -1.09
C ALA A 705 -6.46 9.28 -0.43
N GLY A 706 -7.00 10.51 -0.45
CA GLY A 706 -8.36 10.77 0.05
C GLY A 706 -9.44 10.00 -0.71
N ARG A 707 -9.27 9.82 -2.03
CA ARG A 707 -10.13 8.96 -2.84
C ARG A 707 -9.99 7.49 -2.43
N MET A 708 -8.75 7.01 -2.34
CA MET A 708 -8.45 5.64 -1.91
C MET A 708 -9.06 5.32 -0.53
N VAL A 709 -8.90 6.19 0.47
CA VAL A 709 -9.43 5.97 1.82
C VAL A 709 -10.96 5.97 1.84
N ARG A 710 -11.62 6.85 1.06
CA ARG A 710 -13.08 6.81 0.90
C ARG A 710 -13.56 5.50 0.31
N GLU A 711 -12.89 4.99 -0.73
CA GLU A 711 -13.20 3.67 -1.30
C GLU A 711 -13.03 2.55 -0.26
N TYR A 712 -11.98 2.57 0.56
CA TYR A 712 -11.84 1.63 1.68
C TYR A 712 -13.02 1.74 2.66
N VAL A 713 -13.40 2.95 3.07
CA VAL A 713 -14.51 3.17 3.99
C VAL A 713 -15.83 2.65 3.42
N GLU A 714 -16.13 2.99 2.17
CA GLU A 714 -17.41 2.68 1.51
C GLU A 714 -17.52 1.20 1.09
N ARG A 715 -16.45 0.65 0.48
CA ARG A 715 -16.48 -0.67 -0.16
C ARG A 715 -16.03 -1.79 0.77
N LEU A 716 -15.23 -1.51 1.80
CA LEU A 716 -14.62 -2.54 2.66
C LEU A 716 -14.95 -2.36 4.14
N TYR A 717 -14.65 -1.22 4.76
CA TYR A 717 -14.82 -1.04 6.20
C TYR A 717 -16.29 -0.98 6.61
N THR A 718 -17.15 -0.26 5.89
CA THR A 718 -18.58 -0.19 6.20
C THR A 718 -19.25 -1.57 6.10
N PRO A 719 -19.06 -2.35 5.00
CA PRO A 719 -19.53 -3.73 4.96
C PRO A 719 -18.93 -4.63 6.04
N ALA A 720 -17.65 -4.49 6.38
CA ALA A 720 -17.02 -5.27 7.46
C ALA A 720 -17.62 -4.96 8.83
N ALA A 721 -17.88 -3.69 9.15
CA ALA A 721 -18.56 -3.32 10.39
C ALA A 721 -19.98 -3.88 10.46
N ARG A 722 -20.72 -3.88 9.34
CA ARG A 722 -22.05 -4.51 9.27
C ARG A 722 -21.97 -6.02 9.51
N SER A 723 -21.05 -6.72 8.86
CA SER A 723 -20.80 -8.14 9.10
C SER A 723 -20.45 -8.39 10.57
N HIS A 724 -19.53 -7.61 11.15
CA HIS A 724 -19.14 -7.72 12.54
C HIS A 724 -20.33 -7.58 13.51
N ARG A 725 -21.19 -6.57 13.30
CA ARG A 725 -22.41 -6.36 14.11
C ARG A 725 -23.43 -7.49 13.92
N ALA A 726 -23.52 -8.06 12.72
CA ALA A 726 -24.43 -9.17 12.42
C ALA A 726 -23.95 -10.51 13.03
N LEU A 727 -22.64 -10.71 13.16
CA LEU A 727 -22.05 -11.89 13.79
C LEU A 727 -22.01 -11.78 15.32
N SER A 728 -23.20 -11.82 15.93
CA SER A 728 -23.35 -12.12 17.36
C SER A 728 -22.80 -13.52 17.71
N PRO A 729 -22.50 -13.83 18.98
CA PRO A 729 -22.04 -15.16 19.41
C PRO A 729 -22.89 -16.33 18.88
N ASP A 730 -24.22 -16.19 18.90
CA ASP A 730 -25.12 -17.24 18.41
C ASP A 730 -25.11 -17.35 16.88
N ALA A 731 -25.09 -16.22 16.18
CA ALA A 731 -24.97 -16.20 14.72
C ALA A 731 -23.62 -16.77 14.24
N ALA A 732 -22.55 -16.56 15.01
CA ALA A 732 -21.24 -17.14 14.74
C ALA A 732 -21.24 -18.67 14.91
N ARG A 733 -21.88 -19.19 15.96
CA ARG A 733 -22.07 -20.64 16.14
C ARG A 733 -22.93 -21.26 15.04
N GLU A 734 -24.00 -20.57 14.64
CA GLU A 734 -24.86 -20.96 13.51
C GLU A 734 -24.03 -21.09 12.24
N LEU A 735 -23.28 -20.04 11.87
CA LEU A 735 -22.46 -20.02 10.67
C LEU A 735 -21.35 -21.07 10.69
N ALA A 736 -20.66 -21.24 11.83
CA ALA A 736 -19.61 -22.24 11.98
C ALA A 736 -20.15 -23.66 11.82
N SER A 737 -21.27 -23.97 12.49
CA SER A 737 -21.95 -25.27 12.37
C SER A 737 -22.41 -25.52 10.94
N TRP A 738 -22.97 -24.51 10.29
CA TRP A 738 -23.39 -24.55 8.89
C TRP A 738 -22.20 -24.84 7.96
N LYS A 739 -21.08 -24.10 8.08
CA LYS A 739 -19.87 -24.31 7.26
C LYS A 739 -19.28 -25.70 7.46
N SER A 740 -19.25 -26.20 8.70
CA SER A 740 -18.79 -27.56 8.98
C SER A 740 -19.66 -28.62 8.31
N ARG A 741 -20.99 -28.48 8.40
CA ARG A 741 -21.95 -29.37 7.73
C ARG A 741 -21.79 -29.35 6.21
N VAL A 742 -21.68 -28.16 5.63
CA VAL A 742 -21.47 -27.95 4.19
C VAL A 742 -20.20 -28.64 3.71
N ARG A 743 -19.05 -28.40 4.36
CA ARG A 743 -17.77 -29.02 3.98
C ARG A 743 -17.80 -30.54 4.10
N ALA A 744 -18.44 -31.09 5.13
CA ALA A 744 -18.55 -32.54 5.31
C ALA A 744 -19.47 -33.21 4.28
N ALA A 745 -20.53 -32.53 3.84
CA ALA A 745 -21.48 -33.04 2.84
C ALA A 745 -20.98 -32.86 1.39
N TRP A 746 -20.16 -31.84 1.13
CA TRP A 746 -19.79 -31.41 -0.23
C TRP A 746 -19.24 -32.48 -1.16
N PRO A 747 -18.41 -33.45 -0.71
CA PRO A 747 -17.94 -34.54 -1.57
C PRO A 747 -19.05 -35.40 -2.18
N ARG A 748 -20.28 -35.34 -1.64
CA ARG A 748 -21.47 -36.04 -2.12
C ARG A 748 -22.47 -35.13 -2.85
N VAL A 749 -22.18 -33.83 -2.97
CA VAL A 749 -22.99 -32.88 -3.73
C VAL A 749 -22.62 -32.99 -5.20
N ALA A 750 -23.61 -33.18 -6.07
CA ALA A 750 -23.37 -33.42 -7.50
C ALA A 750 -24.51 -32.90 -8.38
N VAL A 751 -24.15 -32.52 -9.61
CA VAL A 751 -25.11 -32.31 -10.70
C VAL A 751 -25.26 -33.64 -11.45
N ASP A 752 -26.41 -34.29 -11.32
CA ASP A 752 -26.65 -35.62 -11.88
C ASP A 752 -27.11 -35.55 -13.35
N HIS A 753 -27.98 -34.59 -13.66
CA HIS A 753 -28.55 -34.45 -15.01
C HIS A 753 -28.96 -33.01 -15.32
N VAL A 754 -28.76 -32.59 -16.57
CA VAL A 754 -29.16 -31.27 -17.10
C VAL A 754 -29.95 -31.49 -18.38
N GLU A 755 -31.19 -31.00 -18.42
CA GLU A 755 -32.08 -31.06 -19.57
C GLU A 755 -32.48 -29.63 -19.98
N ALA A 756 -32.48 -29.35 -21.28
CA ALA A 756 -32.98 -28.11 -21.86
C ALA A 756 -34.15 -28.38 -22.80
N SER A 757 -35.23 -27.61 -22.68
CA SER A 757 -36.40 -27.76 -23.55
C SER A 757 -36.05 -27.47 -25.01
N ALA A 758 -36.00 -28.52 -25.85
CA ALA A 758 -35.83 -28.50 -27.30
C ALA A 758 -34.61 -27.71 -27.83
N ALA A 759 -33.40 -28.28 -27.69
CA ALA A 759 -32.23 -27.80 -28.40
C ALA A 759 -32.21 -28.32 -29.85
N THR A 760 -32.70 -27.52 -30.80
CA THR A 760 -32.20 -27.61 -32.19
C THR A 760 -30.75 -27.12 -32.22
N THR A 761 -29.91 -27.63 -33.13
CA THR A 761 -28.50 -27.20 -33.27
C THR A 761 -28.34 -25.71 -33.60
N THR A 762 -29.42 -25.04 -33.99
CA THR A 762 -29.52 -23.60 -34.20
C THR A 762 -30.70 -23.05 -33.40
N ALA A 763 -30.49 -21.96 -32.67
CA ALA A 763 -31.51 -21.23 -31.92
C ALA A 763 -31.45 -19.74 -32.29
N GLU A 764 -32.60 -19.06 -32.26
CA GLU A 764 -32.69 -17.64 -32.60
C GLU A 764 -32.37 -16.76 -31.39
N LEU A 765 -31.71 -15.62 -31.65
CA LEU A 765 -31.44 -14.60 -30.63
C LEU A 765 -32.76 -14.14 -29.96
N GLY A 766 -32.79 -14.13 -28.64
CA GLY A 766 -33.99 -13.80 -27.85
C GLY A 766 -34.83 -15.01 -27.45
N THR A 767 -34.50 -16.22 -27.93
CA THR A 767 -35.14 -17.45 -27.43
C THR A 767 -34.79 -17.67 -25.97
N THR A 768 -35.75 -18.13 -25.17
CA THR A 768 -35.51 -18.54 -23.78
C THR A 768 -35.73 -20.05 -23.67
N LEU A 769 -34.67 -20.76 -23.29
CA LEU A 769 -34.73 -22.19 -23.01
C LEU A 769 -35.17 -22.41 -21.57
N SER A 770 -36.00 -23.42 -21.32
CA SER A 770 -36.28 -23.88 -19.97
C SER A 770 -35.25 -24.93 -19.58
N LEU A 771 -34.43 -24.64 -18.57
CA LEU A 771 -33.50 -25.60 -17.99
C LEU A 771 -34.18 -26.37 -16.87
N ARG A 772 -33.91 -27.67 -16.82
CA ARG A 772 -34.30 -28.57 -15.74
C ARG A 772 -33.08 -29.37 -15.29
N VAL A 773 -32.72 -29.23 -14.03
CA VAL A 773 -31.48 -29.79 -13.45
C VAL A 773 -31.83 -30.70 -12.30
N ARG A 774 -31.37 -31.95 -12.36
CA ARG A 774 -31.44 -32.90 -11.24
C ARG A 774 -30.11 -32.89 -10.48
N VAL A 775 -30.18 -32.63 -9.16
CA VAL A 775 -28.99 -32.52 -8.30
C VAL A 775 -29.10 -33.41 -7.06
N ALA A 776 -27.95 -33.89 -6.59
CA ALA A 776 -27.77 -34.53 -5.30
C ALA A 776 -27.24 -33.51 -4.30
N LEU A 777 -27.95 -33.29 -3.19
CA LEU A 777 -27.53 -32.35 -2.13
C LEU A 777 -27.00 -33.05 -0.86
N ALA A 778 -26.94 -34.38 -0.86
CA ALA A 778 -26.61 -35.19 0.31
C ALA A 778 -27.48 -34.80 1.53
N ASP A 779 -26.85 -34.34 2.61
CA ASP A 779 -27.51 -33.95 3.86
C ASP A 779 -27.88 -32.44 3.90
N LEU A 780 -27.75 -31.73 2.78
CA LEU A 780 -28.03 -30.30 2.66
C LEU A 780 -29.45 -30.05 2.12
N ALA A 781 -30.04 -28.93 2.55
CA ALA A 781 -31.33 -28.45 2.07
C ALA A 781 -31.17 -27.50 0.87
N PRO A 782 -32.24 -27.25 0.10
CA PRO A 782 -32.23 -26.22 -0.95
C PRO A 782 -31.82 -24.83 -0.45
N ASP A 783 -32.11 -24.48 0.81
CA ASP A 783 -31.72 -23.19 1.39
C ASP A 783 -30.22 -23.11 1.75
N ASP A 784 -29.50 -24.25 1.77
CA ASP A 784 -28.05 -24.30 2.01
C ASP A 784 -27.24 -24.10 0.71
N VAL A 785 -27.88 -24.14 -0.46
CA VAL A 785 -27.21 -24.04 -1.76
C VAL A 785 -27.91 -23.10 -2.73
N GLU A 786 -27.16 -22.58 -3.70
CA GLU A 786 -27.70 -21.94 -4.89
C GLU A 786 -27.26 -22.73 -6.12
N VAL A 787 -28.24 -23.21 -6.89
CA VAL A 787 -28.00 -23.85 -8.19
C VAL A 787 -28.08 -22.78 -9.26
N GLN A 788 -27.03 -22.62 -10.04
CA GLN A 788 -26.92 -21.60 -11.07
C GLN A 788 -26.73 -22.24 -12.44
N ALA A 789 -27.41 -21.71 -13.45
CA ALA A 789 -27.00 -21.85 -14.83
C ALA A 789 -25.94 -20.78 -15.15
N VAL A 790 -24.84 -21.19 -15.77
CA VAL A 790 -23.73 -20.31 -16.16
C VAL A 790 -23.61 -20.38 -17.67
N SER A 791 -23.75 -19.25 -18.36
CA SER A 791 -23.77 -19.24 -19.83
C SER A 791 -23.01 -18.07 -20.42
N GLY A 792 -22.46 -18.24 -21.62
CA GLY A 792 -21.66 -17.23 -22.28
C GLY A 792 -21.17 -17.67 -23.66
N ARG A 793 -20.18 -16.95 -24.19
CA ARG A 793 -19.54 -17.30 -25.48
C ARG A 793 -18.65 -18.51 -25.29
N VAL A 794 -18.63 -19.41 -26.27
CA VAL A 794 -17.68 -20.53 -26.27
C VAL A 794 -16.43 -20.13 -27.06
N ASP A 795 -15.26 -20.23 -26.44
CA ASP A 795 -13.98 -19.98 -27.10
C ASP A 795 -13.47 -21.22 -27.87
N SER A 796 -12.30 -21.11 -28.51
CA SER A 796 -11.71 -22.22 -29.29
C SER A 796 -11.20 -23.39 -28.44
N ARG A 797 -11.31 -23.32 -27.10
CA ARG A 797 -10.94 -24.36 -26.14
C ARG A 797 -12.17 -24.88 -25.39
N ASP A 798 -13.37 -24.64 -25.92
CA ASP A 798 -14.66 -24.98 -25.32
C ASP A 798 -14.89 -24.38 -23.93
N ARG A 799 -14.26 -23.24 -23.62
CA ARG A 799 -14.50 -22.52 -22.36
C ARG A 799 -15.57 -21.47 -22.53
N ILE A 800 -16.36 -21.27 -21.47
CA ILE A 800 -17.35 -20.20 -21.41
C ILE A 800 -16.64 -18.89 -21.03
N ALA A 801 -16.58 -17.96 -21.97
CA ALA A 801 -16.13 -16.59 -21.78
C ALA A 801 -17.33 -15.64 -21.59
N ASP A 802 -17.09 -14.50 -20.91
CA ASP A 802 -18.13 -13.53 -20.54
C ASP A 802 -19.34 -14.16 -19.82
N ALA A 803 -19.05 -15.06 -18.88
CA ALA A 803 -20.08 -15.86 -18.22
C ALA A 803 -21.11 -15.00 -17.48
N THR A 804 -22.38 -15.30 -17.69
CA THR A 804 -23.52 -14.76 -16.94
C THR A 804 -24.15 -15.88 -16.12
N CYS A 805 -24.45 -15.60 -14.85
CA CYS A 805 -25.03 -16.57 -13.93
C CYS A 805 -26.50 -16.27 -13.66
N VAL A 806 -27.37 -17.28 -13.78
CA VAL A 806 -28.81 -17.19 -13.48
C VAL A 806 -29.17 -18.22 -12.41
N PRO A 807 -29.76 -17.82 -11.26
CA PRO A 807 -30.18 -18.77 -10.23
C PRO A 807 -31.41 -19.56 -10.69
N LEU A 808 -31.35 -20.89 -10.53
CA LEU A 808 -32.46 -21.80 -10.75
C LEU A 808 -33.26 -21.98 -9.45
N LYS A 809 -34.55 -22.33 -9.56
CA LYS A 809 -35.45 -22.50 -8.41
C LYS A 809 -35.86 -23.96 -8.23
N PRO A 810 -35.99 -24.45 -6.99
CA PRO A 810 -36.47 -25.81 -6.76
C PRO A 810 -37.92 -25.94 -7.26
N ALA A 811 -38.20 -26.94 -8.08
CA ALA A 811 -39.49 -27.19 -8.71
C ALA A 811 -40.43 -28.08 -7.87
N GLY A 812 -39.99 -28.55 -6.71
CA GLY A 812 -40.73 -29.44 -5.81
C GLY A 812 -39.86 -29.99 -4.68
N GLY A 813 -40.38 -30.99 -3.96
CA GLY A 813 -39.62 -31.74 -2.94
C GLY A 813 -38.63 -32.75 -3.56
N PRO A 814 -37.83 -33.44 -2.73
CA PRO A 814 -36.92 -34.46 -3.22
C PRO A 814 -37.69 -35.66 -3.79
N ASP A 815 -37.13 -36.28 -4.82
CA ASP A 815 -37.65 -37.53 -5.39
C ASP A 815 -37.37 -38.74 -4.48
N PRO A 816 -37.87 -39.95 -4.80
CA PRO A 816 -37.66 -41.16 -3.98
C PRO A 816 -36.18 -41.54 -3.77
N GLU A 817 -35.27 -41.08 -4.64
CA GLU A 817 -33.83 -41.27 -4.53
C GLU A 817 -33.12 -40.10 -3.81
N GLY A 818 -33.89 -39.17 -3.26
CA GLY A 818 -33.40 -38.01 -2.51
C GLY A 818 -32.81 -36.91 -3.38
N ARG A 819 -33.08 -36.88 -4.68
CA ARG A 819 -32.60 -35.82 -5.59
C ARG A 819 -33.59 -34.68 -5.71
N TRP A 820 -33.07 -33.49 -5.94
CA TRP A 820 -33.86 -32.28 -6.13
C TRP A 820 -33.86 -31.86 -7.59
N VAL A 821 -35.00 -31.32 -8.04
CA VAL A 821 -35.14 -30.76 -9.39
C VAL A 821 -35.17 -29.24 -9.28
N TYR A 822 -34.29 -28.59 -10.04
CA TYR A 822 -34.22 -27.13 -10.18
C TYR A 822 -34.59 -26.72 -11.60
N GLU A 823 -35.36 -25.65 -11.72
CA GLU A 823 -35.85 -25.14 -13.00
C GLU A 823 -35.63 -23.62 -13.11
N GLY A 824 -35.38 -23.15 -14.32
CA GLY A 824 -35.23 -21.73 -14.58
C GLY A 824 -35.01 -21.41 -16.06
N PRO A 825 -35.22 -20.13 -16.44
CA PRO A 825 -35.01 -19.69 -17.81
C PRO A 825 -33.52 -19.49 -18.11
N LEU A 826 -33.13 -19.84 -19.33
CA LEU A 826 -31.85 -19.48 -19.93
C LEU A 826 -32.11 -18.65 -21.19
N SER A 827 -31.86 -17.35 -21.12
CA SER A 827 -32.05 -16.44 -22.25
C SER A 827 -30.83 -16.45 -23.17
N LEU A 828 -31.06 -16.69 -24.46
CA LEU A 828 -30.04 -16.60 -25.50
C LEU A 828 -29.94 -15.15 -25.97
N ASP A 829 -29.08 -14.37 -25.32
CA ASP A 829 -28.98 -12.91 -25.49
C ASP A 829 -27.85 -12.46 -26.42
N ARG A 830 -27.09 -13.41 -26.99
CA ARG A 830 -25.88 -13.17 -27.79
C ARG A 830 -25.82 -14.01 -29.07
N THR A 831 -25.13 -13.49 -30.07
CA THR A 831 -24.87 -14.19 -31.35
C THR A 831 -23.47 -14.84 -31.38
N GLY A 832 -23.36 -15.99 -32.07
CA GLY A 832 -22.14 -16.78 -32.18
C GLY A 832 -22.19 -18.08 -31.37
N PRO A 833 -21.06 -18.82 -31.23
CA PRO A 833 -20.98 -19.99 -30.37
C PRO A 833 -21.37 -19.64 -28.94
N PHE A 834 -22.40 -20.33 -28.43
CA PHE A 834 -22.98 -20.09 -27.12
C PHE A 834 -23.01 -21.41 -26.36
N GLY A 835 -22.63 -21.36 -25.09
CA GLY A 835 -22.53 -22.53 -24.23
C GLY A 835 -23.09 -22.21 -22.86
N TYR A 836 -23.56 -23.25 -22.18
CA TYR A 836 -23.99 -23.16 -20.80
C TYR A 836 -23.53 -24.39 -20.02
N THR A 837 -23.34 -24.19 -18.72
CA THR A 837 -23.12 -25.24 -17.74
C THR A 837 -24.01 -24.95 -16.52
N VAL A 838 -24.01 -25.85 -15.56
CA VAL A 838 -24.69 -25.68 -14.28
C VAL A 838 -23.67 -25.81 -13.17
N ARG A 839 -23.86 -25.10 -12.07
CA ARG A 839 -23.06 -25.28 -10.86
C ARG A 839 -23.90 -25.17 -9.61
N ILE A 840 -23.40 -25.75 -8.53
CA ILE A 840 -23.97 -25.67 -7.19
C ILE A 840 -22.96 -24.94 -6.31
N LEU A 841 -23.41 -23.87 -5.65
CA LEU A 841 -22.63 -23.07 -4.71
C LEU A 841 -23.27 -23.10 -3.34
N PRO A 842 -22.51 -23.00 -2.24
CA PRO A 842 -23.08 -22.90 -0.91
C PRO A 842 -23.66 -21.49 -0.69
N THR A 843 -24.82 -21.38 -0.04
CA THR A 843 -25.45 -20.09 0.24
C THR A 843 -25.85 -19.95 1.69
N HIS A 844 -25.55 -18.80 2.28
CA HIS A 844 -25.95 -18.45 3.63
C HIS A 844 -25.97 -16.93 3.81
N ARG A 845 -26.95 -16.40 4.57
CA ARG A 845 -27.20 -14.96 4.74
C ARG A 845 -26.02 -14.15 5.34
N LEU A 846 -25.02 -14.83 5.90
CA LEU A 846 -23.85 -14.24 6.58
C LEU A 846 -22.55 -14.35 5.77
N LEU A 847 -22.57 -14.97 4.58
CA LEU A 847 -21.43 -14.98 3.67
C LEU A 847 -21.28 -13.63 2.96
N ALA A 848 -20.05 -13.21 2.72
CA ALA A 848 -19.76 -12.03 1.91
C ALA A 848 -19.74 -12.33 0.41
N SER A 849 -19.45 -13.58 0.02
CA SER A 849 -19.54 -14.07 -1.35
C SER A 849 -19.86 -15.57 -1.38
N SER A 850 -20.38 -16.06 -2.51
CA SER A 850 -20.62 -17.49 -2.73
C SER A 850 -19.34 -18.33 -2.77
N ALA A 851 -18.21 -17.71 -3.14
CA ALA A 851 -16.89 -18.35 -3.13
C ALA A 851 -16.27 -18.46 -1.72
N GLU A 852 -16.83 -17.81 -0.69
CA GLU A 852 -16.19 -17.70 0.63
C GLU A 852 -15.86 -19.07 1.26
N VAL A 853 -16.70 -20.10 1.03
CA VAL A 853 -16.48 -21.44 1.60
C VAL A 853 -15.40 -22.23 0.83
N GLY A 854 -15.11 -21.86 -0.43
CA GLY A 854 -14.09 -22.50 -1.26
C GLY A 854 -14.52 -23.82 -1.89
N VAL A 855 -15.82 -24.04 -2.07
CA VAL A 855 -16.35 -25.28 -2.64
C VAL A 855 -17.40 -24.99 -3.72
N VAL A 856 -17.36 -25.76 -4.81
CA VAL A 856 -18.30 -25.70 -5.94
C VAL A 856 -18.49 -27.11 -6.50
N ALA A 857 -19.70 -27.45 -6.96
CA ALA A 857 -19.95 -28.68 -7.69
C ALA A 857 -20.42 -28.36 -9.11
N VAL A 858 -19.79 -29.00 -10.10
CA VAL A 858 -20.10 -28.88 -11.53
C VAL A 858 -20.42 -30.28 -12.10
N PRO A 859 -21.10 -30.39 -13.26
CA PRO A 859 -21.33 -31.67 -13.93
C PRO A 859 -20.02 -32.45 -14.15
N ALA A 860 -20.05 -33.76 -13.93
CA ALA A 860 -18.92 -34.63 -14.29
C ALA A 860 -18.81 -34.74 -15.82
N GLU A 861 -17.60 -34.96 -16.35
CA GLU A 861 -17.33 -35.02 -17.81
C GLU A 861 -18.26 -35.99 -18.57
N GLY A 862 -18.70 -37.09 -17.96
CA GLY A 862 -19.65 -38.03 -18.57
C GLY A 862 -21.13 -37.60 -18.60
N VAL A 863 -21.52 -36.55 -17.89
CA VAL A 863 -22.89 -36.01 -17.87
C VAL A 863 -23.11 -35.01 -19.03
N GLY A 864 -22.04 -34.38 -19.51
CA GLY A 864 -22.08 -33.45 -20.65
C GLY A 864 -22.45 -34.12 -21.98
N GLU A 865 -22.05 -35.39 -22.19
CA GLU A 865 -22.42 -36.17 -23.39
C GLU A 865 -23.93 -36.46 -23.48
N ALA A 866 -24.64 -36.51 -22.35
CA ALA A 866 -26.09 -36.72 -22.29
C ALA A 866 -26.91 -35.43 -22.51
N ALA A 867 -26.27 -34.24 -22.43
CA ALA A 867 -26.91 -32.94 -22.58
C ALA A 867 -27.04 -32.46 -24.05
N GLY A 868 -26.68 -33.30 -25.02
CA GLY A 868 -27.01 -33.08 -26.43
C GLY A 868 -26.20 -31.99 -27.15
N VAL A 869 -24.91 -31.83 -26.85
CA VAL A 869 -23.99 -31.04 -27.70
C VAL A 869 -22.74 -31.87 -28.00
N LEU A 870 -22.45 -31.99 -29.30
CA LEU A 870 -21.43 -32.85 -29.92
C LEU A 870 -20.00 -32.57 -29.42
N MET A 871 -19.30 -33.59 -28.93
CA MET A 871 -17.83 -33.62 -28.91
C MET A 871 -17.27 -34.25 -30.19
N ARG A 872 -16.42 -33.48 -30.88
CA ARG A 872 -15.18 -33.96 -31.49
C ARG A 872 -14.16 -32.84 -31.59
#